data_AF-A0A0A7RYN8-F1
#
_entry.id   AF-A0A0A7RYN8-F1
#
_cell.length_a   1.000
_cell.length_b   1.000
_cell.length_c   1.000
_cell.angle_alpha   90.00
_cell.angle_beta   90.00
_cell.angle_gamma   90.00
#
_symmetry.space_group_name_H-M   'P 1'
#
loop_
_entity.id
_entity.type
_entity.pdbx_description
1 polymer ?
#
loop_
_entity_poly.entity_id
_entity_poly.type
_entity_poly.pdbx_seq_one_letter_code
_entity_poly.pdbx_strand_id
1 'polypeptide(L)'
;MSKISNPINAWLNTQDSQFTPTGKSVLIPLELEVLKNWTEATIDFSFTSPGKNLTASSININPIVLKNHKAEPITKTEVNLTVSEDGFYDVEATITVTLTDADSETGENKLLTTLSFGVFSFQGKYIYDFSSQAALDKYAEIEALSKPNKEVKTLINLAETNKITSSDNKLTLEQMGEISRHIFAEKQKIQALYNNQNPSLLKQSQPTKLSLRRCQKITLKVRWPINSENSDFLPLDKATIEVKGSDGSQYKGVLNKGEFTFTAPKTDFSFTATVSAVFSDKFGIYKDGLLFDTLITTNFSNQLDYNITDGTAPFWSVFSAVMDLTEITKKHLNFERDINRVVYVDVKGNSTYYQPSNGRIYIGNDDFYDWDVIAHEFGHAIAYESNSIKLIAGGAHSGQNQYDYPNNDTTLHNKETSLGLAFNEGYGTWVGVRLLKDSNYIKKMPYVGDESYTDRAQNGSVMINIDLTDHKTLYDVYGEDTELAITALLWQLSDQKKNRNTRAVCSRKADSISYSLGDIFNKIFKGRQLESISDFYQAMFIDYVGVQSNFLRTAMSGTKINKKILERIHSLAIPFAEFGIGINIDDTELEEFYYLEWSQLKTGSLPGHDQFDIYFFNDSQEIVYKILDKQVGKGSGLVQQNGTTYTYSLQEEDITQIEAFLSSRKKKKQKLYVMIAATATGKTVTNGKITTGPYFSNLAKFICDLSEDSDD
;
A
#
# COMPACT_ATOMS: atom_id res chain seq x y z
N MET A 1 -28.05 13.56 -8.49
CA MET A 1 -28.75 12.29 -8.23
C MET A 1 -28.23 11.74 -6.92
N SER A 2 -29.06 11.73 -5.87
CA SER A 2 -28.71 11.14 -4.58
C SER A 2 -28.53 9.62 -4.78
N LYS A 3 -27.29 9.13 -4.76
CA LYS A 3 -27.01 7.70 -4.64
C LYS A 3 -27.54 7.28 -3.28
N ILE A 4 -28.70 6.62 -3.27
CA ILE A 4 -29.22 5.96 -2.07
C ILE A 4 -28.26 4.80 -1.81
N SER A 5 -27.44 4.93 -0.76
CA SER A 5 -26.63 3.83 -0.23
C SER A 5 -27.55 2.67 0.15
N ASN A 6 -27.30 1.47 -0.35
CA ASN A 6 -28.06 0.28 0.05
C ASN A 6 -27.91 0.06 1.58
N PRO A 7 -29.00 -0.21 2.32
CA PRO A 7 -28.95 -0.35 3.78
C PRO A 7 -28.48 -1.74 4.26
N ILE A 8 -28.17 -2.65 3.33
CA ILE A 8 -27.74 -4.03 3.59
C ILE A 8 -26.55 -4.33 2.65
N ASN A 9 -25.49 -4.93 3.17
CA ASN A 9 -24.41 -5.55 2.39
C ASN A 9 -24.56 -7.08 2.42
N ALA A 10 -24.07 -7.75 1.38
CA ALA A 10 -24.15 -9.20 1.25
C ALA A 10 -22.86 -9.75 0.62
N TRP A 11 -22.23 -10.74 1.25
CA TRP A 11 -21.08 -11.45 0.69
C TRP A 11 -21.13 -12.95 0.98
N LEU A 12 -20.35 -13.71 0.21
CA LEU A 12 -20.21 -15.14 0.36
C LEU A 12 -19.03 -15.46 1.29
N ASN A 13 -19.27 -16.14 2.40
CA ASN A 13 -18.19 -16.64 3.24
C ASN A 13 -17.77 -18.05 2.77
N THR A 14 -16.66 -18.13 2.03
CA THR A 14 -16.10 -19.41 1.55
C THR A 14 -15.13 -20.04 2.56
N GLN A 15 -14.79 -19.37 3.66
CA GLN A 15 -13.80 -19.86 4.63
C GLN A 15 -14.33 -21.05 5.46
N ASP A 16 -15.64 -21.12 5.68
CA ASP A 16 -16.32 -22.18 6.45
C ASP A 16 -16.96 -23.27 5.57
N SER A 17 -16.62 -23.36 4.28
CA SER A 17 -17.21 -24.37 3.38
C SER A 17 -16.70 -25.78 3.73
N GLN A 18 -17.26 -26.38 4.78
CA GLN A 18 -16.95 -27.76 5.18
C GLN A 18 -17.96 -28.75 4.60
N PHE A 19 -17.57 -30.02 4.62
CA PHE A 19 -18.47 -31.13 4.37
C PHE A 19 -19.57 -31.18 5.43
N THR A 20 -20.75 -30.68 5.12
CA THR A 20 -21.94 -30.95 5.95
C THR A 20 -22.70 -32.13 5.33
N PRO A 21 -22.74 -33.32 5.96
CA PRO A 21 -23.59 -34.40 5.50
C PRO A 21 -25.04 -34.08 5.87
N THR A 22 -25.72 -33.35 5.00
CA THR A 22 -27.17 -33.14 5.07
C THR A 22 -27.76 -33.66 3.78
N GLY A 23 -28.65 -34.66 3.87
CA GLY A 23 -29.25 -35.28 2.70
C GLY A 23 -29.75 -34.24 1.70
N LYS A 24 -29.32 -34.32 0.43
CA LYS A 24 -29.76 -33.53 -0.73
C LYS A 24 -29.82 -32.00 -0.58
N SER A 25 -29.34 -31.39 0.50
CA SER A 25 -29.43 -29.95 0.75
C SER A 25 -28.06 -29.36 1.12
N VAL A 26 -27.73 -28.22 0.51
CA VAL A 26 -26.45 -27.51 0.63
C VAL A 26 -26.66 -26.20 1.41
N LEU A 27 -25.92 -26.04 2.51
CA LEU A 27 -25.88 -24.77 3.24
C LEU A 27 -24.83 -23.86 2.60
N ILE A 28 -25.26 -22.69 2.12
CA ILE A 28 -24.36 -21.63 1.65
C ILE A 28 -24.50 -20.45 2.64
N PRO A 29 -23.52 -20.24 3.54
CA PRO A 29 -23.55 -19.14 4.47
C PRO A 29 -23.34 -17.83 3.71
N LEU A 30 -24.42 -17.07 3.62
CA LEU A 30 -24.40 -15.72 3.11
C LEU A 30 -24.31 -14.81 4.33
N GLU A 31 -23.29 -13.97 4.38
CA GLU A 31 -23.16 -13.00 5.47
C GLU A 31 -23.81 -11.71 5.01
N LEU A 32 -24.73 -11.23 5.86
CA LEU A 32 -25.51 -10.04 5.62
C LEU A 32 -25.16 -9.05 6.72
N GLU A 33 -24.77 -7.85 6.33
CA GLU A 33 -24.50 -6.75 7.26
C GLU A 33 -25.53 -5.65 7.06
N VAL A 34 -26.19 -5.26 8.16
CA VAL A 34 -27.19 -4.19 8.14
C VAL A 34 -26.52 -2.86 8.47
N LEU A 35 -26.51 -1.96 7.50
CA LEU A 35 -25.83 -0.66 7.59
C LEU A 35 -26.74 0.49 8.07
N LYS A 36 -28.07 0.35 7.93
CA LYS A 36 -29.06 1.39 8.30
C LYS A 36 -30.38 0.77 8.80
N ASN A 37 -31.20 1.55 9.49
CA ASN A 37 -32.51 1.12 10.01
C ASN A 37 -33.56 0.99 8.87
N TRP A 38 -34.37 -0.08 8.87
CA TRP A 38 -35.48 -0.31 7.92
C TRP A 38 -36.52 -1.29 8.52
N THR A 39 -37.78 -1.27 8.07
CA THR A 39 -38.90 -2.01 8.72
C THR A 39 -38.89 -3.50 8.40
N GLU A 40 -38.98 -3.84 7.11
CA GLU A 40 -38.93 -5.21 6.58
C GLU A 40 -38.18 -5.19 5.25
N ALA A 41 -37.32 -6.18 5.03
CA ALA A 41 -36.55 -6.37 3.80
C ALA A 41 -36.79 -7.78 3.30
N THR A 42 -37.39 -7.91 2.12
CA THR A 42 -37.50 -9.19 1.43
C THR A 42 -36.33 -9.31 0.47
N ILE A 43 -35.50 -10.33 0.68
CA ILE A 43 -34.41 -10.71 -0.20
C ILE A 43 -34.92 -11.82 -1.12
N ASP A 44 -35.08 -11.47 -2.39
CA ASP A 44 -35.37 -12.43 -3.45
C ASP A 44 -34.09 -12.87 -4.13
N PHE A 45 -34.04 -14.16 -4.48
CA PHE A 45 -32.95 -14.75 -5.22
C PHE A 45 -33.45 -15.19 -6.59
N SER A 46 -32.72 -14.81 -7.63
CA SER A 46 -32.87 -15.43 -8.95
C SER A 46 -31.53 -15.96 -9.41
N PHE A 47 -31.57 -17.08 -10.12
CA PHE A 47 -30.37 -17.80 -10.53
C PHE A 47 -30.34 -18.03 -12.02
N THR A 48 -29.17 -17.82 -12.58
CA THR A 48 -28.83 -18.13 -13.97
C THR A 48 -27.63 -19.06 -13.96
N SER A 49 -27.74 -20.21 -14.64
CA SER A 49 -26.61 -21.10 -14.87
C SER A 49 -26.20 -21.07 -16.35
N PRO A 50 -24.92 -20.88 -16.67
CA PRO A 50 -24.45 -20.79 -18.06
C PRO A 50 -24.57 -22.11 -18.83
N GLY A 51 -24.66 -23.25 -18.15
CA GLY A 51 -24.78 -24.57 -18.76
C GLY A 51 -26.25 -24.94 -19.00
N LYS A 52 -26.66 -25.08 -20.27
CA LYS A 52 -27.97 -25.62 -20.65
C LYS A 52 -28.16 -27.02 -20.05
N ASN A 53 -28.78 -27.14 -18.88
CA ASN A 53 -29.48 -28.34 -18.36
C ASN A 53 -30.14 -28.13 -16.97
N LEU A 54 -30.34 -26.90 -16.48
CA LEU A 54 -31.22 -26.70 -15.31
C LEU A 54 -32.67 -26.55 -15.78
N THR A 55 -33.54 -27.47 -15.39
CA THR A 55 -34.96 -27.14 -15.24
C THR A 55 -35.14 -26.41 -13.91
N ALA A 56 -36.09 -25.49 -13.80
CA ALA A 56 -36.37 -24.70 -12.59
C ALA A 56 -36.68 -25.53 -11.31
N SER A 57 -36.72 -26.87 -11.43
CA SER A 57 -36.94 -27.84 -10.36
C SER A 57 -35.67 -28.26 -9.59
N SER A 58 -34.47 -27.83 -10.00
CA SER A 58 -33.19 -28.34 -9.45
C SER A 58 -32.60 -27.51 -8.31
N ILE A 59 -32.96 -26.23 -8.21
CA ILE A 59 -32.51 -25.30 -7.17
C ILE A 59 -33.74 -24.52 -6.69
N ASN A 60 -34.11 -24.69 -5.42
CA ASN A 60 -35.20 -23.94 -4.80
C ASN A 60 -34.65 -23.09 -3.66
N ILE A 61 -34.89 -21.78 -3.72
CA ILE A 61 -34.56 -20.83 -2.65
C ILE A 61 -35.81 -20.04 -2.32
N ASN A 62 -36.19 -20.08 -1.05
CA ASN A 62 -37.29 -19.27 -0.56
C ASN A 62 -36.80 -17.84 -0.32
N PRO A 63 -37.59 -16.81 -0.68
CA PRO A 63 -37.31 -15.43 -0.29
C PRO A 63 -37.06 -15.31 1.20
N ILE A 64 -36.07 -14.52 1.59
CA ILE A 64 -35.75 -14.27 3.00
C ILE A 64 -36.40 -12.97 3.41
N VAL A 65 -37.27 -13.03 4.42
CA VAL A 65 -37.85 -11.83 5.02
C VAL A 65 -37.05 -11.50 6.27
N LEU A 66 -36.26 -10.45 6.22
CA LEU A 66 -35.57 -9.89 7.37
C LEU A 66 -36.45 -8.78 7.99
N LYS A 67 -36.35 -8.61 9.31
CA LYS A 67 -37.04 -7.54 10.06
C LYS A 67 -36.06 -6.91 11.04
N ASN A 68 -35.90 -5.58 11.00
CA ASN A 68 -35.02 -4.88 11.94
C ASN A 68 -35.67 -3.62 12.54
N HIS A 69 -36.37 -3.80 13.66
CA HIS A 69 -37.13 -2.72 14.31
C HIS A 69 -36.35 -1.88 15.35
N LYS A 70 -35.00 -1.88 15.30
CA LYS A 70 -34.01 -1.32 16.24
C LYS A 70 -33.43 -2.33 17.24
N ALA A 71 -32.10 -2.20 17.38
CA ALA A 71 -31.23 -2.71 18.42
C ALA A 71 -30.89 -4.21 18.38
N GLU A 72 -30.21 -4.63 17.31
CA GLU A 72 -28.96 -5.42 17.34
C GLU A 72 -28.53 -5.69 15.88
N PRO A 73 -27.23 -5.67 15.54
CA PRO A 73 -26.79 -6.07 14.21
C PRO A 73 -27.10 -7.56 14.02
N ILE A 74 -28.03 -7.87 13.11
CA ILE A 74 -28.20 -9.25 12.60
C ILE A 74 -26.92 -9.56 11.84
N THR A 75 -26.01 -10.29 12.49
CA THR A 75 -24.63 -10.45 12.04
C THR A 75 -24.44 -11.63 11.09
N LYS A 76 -25.43 -12.55 11.02
CA LYS A 76 -25.37 -13.72 10.15
C LYS A 76 -26.76 -14.30 9.94
N THR A 77 -27.19 -14.49 8.70
CA THR A 77 -28.39 -15.25 8.37
C THR A 77 -28.02 -16.29 7.31
N GLU A 78 -28.12 -17.57 7.64
CA GLU A 78 -27.75 -18.65 6.70
C GLU A 78 -28.84 -18.87 5.65
N VAL A 79 -28.42 -19.08 4.40
CA VAL A 79 -29.33 -19.32 3.26
C VAL A 79 -29.28 -20.80 2.89
N ASN A 80 -30.47 -21.41 2.81
CA ASN A 80 -30.62 -22.82 2.41
C ASN A 80 -30.71 -22.93 0.89
N LEU A 81 -29.73 -23.57 0.26
CA LEU A 81 -29.75 -23.86 -1.17
C LEU A 81 -29.84 -25.37 -1.38
N THR A 82 -30.93 -25.87 -1.96
CA THR A 82 -31.05 -27.32 -2.20
C THR A 82 -30.48 -27.67 -3.58
N VAL A 83 -29.43 -28.49 -3.62
CA VAL A 83 -28.90 -29.09 -4.86
C VAL A 83 -29.23 -30.59 -4.83
N SER A 84 -30.14 -31.02 -5.70
CA SER A 84 -30.72 -32.36 -5.66
C SER A 84 -29.96 -33.43 -6.45
N GLU A 85 -28.91 -33.04 -7.18
CA GLU A 85 -28.12 -33.89 -8.08
C GLU A 85 -26.61 -33.65 -7.91
N ASP A 86 -25.79 -34.65 -8.24
CA ASP A 86 -24.32 -34.50 -8.27
C ASP A 86 -23.90 -33.76 -9.54
N GLY A 87 -23.10 -32.70 -9.40
CA GLY A 87 -22.86 -31.78 -10.51
C GLY A 87 -21.88 -30.67 -10.25
N PHE A 88 -21.56 -29.98 -11.35
CA PHE A 88 -20.86 -28.71 -11.39
C PHE A 88 -21.88 -27.62 -11.66
N TYR A 89 -21.93 -26.65 -10.78
CA TYR A 89 -22.88 -25.56 -10.90
C TYR A 89 -22.13 -24.25 -10.80
N ASP A 90 -22.00 -23.52 -11.90
CA ASP A 90 -21.70 -22.09 -11.84
C ASP A 90 -23.03 -21.37 -11.68
N VAL A 91 -23.12 -20.64 -10.58
CA VAL A 91 -24.35 -20.07 -10.05
C VAL A 91 -24.14 -18.57 -9.94
N GLU A 92 -24.90 -17.82 -10.73
CA GLU A 92 -25.04 -16.38 -10.55
C GLU A 92 -26.32 -16.12 -9.76
N ALA A 93 -26.18 -15.64 -8.53
CA ALA A 93 -27.26 -15.27 -7.64
C ALA A 93 -27.50 -13.77 -7.73
N THR A 94 -28.63 -13.37 -8.31
CA THR A 94 -29.08 -11.97 -8.24
C THR A 94 -29.86 -11.79 -6.96
N ILE A 95 -29.40 -10.86 -6.11
CA ILE A 95 -30.01 -10.56 -4.81
C ILE A 95 -30.74 -9.22 -4.93
N THR A 96 -32.07 -9.24 -4.87
CA THR A 96 -32.89 -8.02 -4.87
C THR A 96 -33.52 -7.82 -3.51
N VAL A 97 -33.54 -6.57 -3.04
CA VAL A 97 -34.17 -6.19 -1.77
C VAL A 97 -35.38 -5.31 -2.05
N THR A 98 -36.52 -5.68 -1.46
CA THR A 98 -37.69 -4.81 -1.33
C THR A 98 -37.70 -4.22 0.07
N LEU A 99 -37.54 -2.90 0.19
CA LEU A 99 -37.59 -2.19 1.47
C LEU A 99 -39.00 -1.66 1.72
N THR A 100 -39.51 -1.85 2.93
CA THR A 100 -40.71 -1.15 3.41
C THR A 100 -40.27 -0.02 4.34
N ASP A 101 -40.13 1.21 3.84
CA ASP A 101 -40.02 2.37 4.73
C ASP A 101 -41.41 2.82 5.18
N ALA A 102 -41.49 3.42 6.36
CA ALA A 102 -42.67 4.16 6.81
C ALA A 102 -42.92 5.43 5.97
N ASP A 103 -41.95 5.88 5.17
CA ASP A 103 -41.96 7.12 4.38
C ASP A 103 -41.72 6.93 2.86
N SER A 104 -41.64 5.71 2.32
CA SER A 104 -41.44 5.49 0.87
C SER A 104 -42.68 4.88 0.19
N GLU A 105 -43.36 5.67 -0.65
CA GLU A 105 -44.53 5.24 -1.46
C GLU A 105 -44.22 4.22 -2.58
N THR A 106 -43.08 3.53 -2.58
CA THR A 106 -42.75 2.57 -3.65
C THR A 106 -42.11 1.31 -3.09
N GLY A 107 -42.88 0.22 -3.04
CA GLY A 107 -42.38 -1.15 -2.83
C GLY A 107 -41.64 -1.69 -4.06
N GLU A 108 -40.72 -0.90 -4.61
CA GLU A 108 -39.91 -1.27 -5.77
C GLU A 108 -38.74 -2.17 -5.36
N ASN A 109 -38.53 -3.25 -6.12
CA ASN A 109 -37.37 -4.13 -5.96
C ASN A 109 -36.10 -3.40 -6.39
N LYS A 110 -35.12 -3.28 -5.49
CA LYS A 110 -33.80 -2.73 -5.81
C LYS A 110 -32.77 -3.85 -5.85
N LEU A 111 -31.93 -3.87 -6.88
CA LEU A 111 -30.78 -4.78 -6.94
C LEU A 111 -29.79 -4.43 -5.84
N LEU A 112 -29.52 -5.39 -4.96
CA LEU A 112 -28.55 -5.25 -3.87
C LEU A 112 -27.15 -5.57 -4.37
N THR A 113 -26.98 -6.77 -4.91
CA THR A 113 -25.72 -7.28 -5.46
C THR A 113 -25.99 -8.49 -6.35
N THR A 114 -25.00 -8.88 -7.15
CA THR A 114 -24.96 -10.15 -7.88
C THR A 114 -23.76 -10.93 -7.35
N LEU A 115 -24.00 -12.16 -6.89
CA LEU A 115 -22.95 -13.07 -6.43
C LEU A 115 -22.70 -14.15 -7.47
N SER A 116 -21.46 -14.35 -7.87
CA SER A 116 -21.05 -15.49 -8.69
C SER A 116 -20.25 -16.45 -7.83
N PHE A 117 -20.69 -17.70 -7.78
CA PHE A 117 -19.98 -18.78 -7.11
C PHE A 117 -20.22 -20.08 -7.84
N GLY A 118 -19.52 -21.14 -7.45
CA GLY A 118 -19.92 -22.45 -7.90
C GLY A 118 -19.86 -23.54 -6.87
N VAL A 119 -20.62 -24.57 -7.17
CA VAL A 119 -20.90 -25.70 -6.29
C VAL A 119 -20.45 -26.96 -6.99
N PHE A 120 -19.76 -27.81 -6.24
CA PHE A 120 -19.42 -29.16 -6.65
C PHE A 120 -20.08 -30.16 -5.70
N SER A 121 -20.94 -31.03 -6.21
CA SER A 121 -21.56 -32.13 -5.45
C SER A 121 -21.13 -33.48 -6.03
N PHE A 122 -20.65 -34.37 -5.16
CA PHE A 122 -20.25 -35.72 -5.53
C PHE A 122 -20.41 -36.71 -4.36
N GLN A 123 -21.13 -37.82 -4.61
CA GLN A 123 -21.34 -38.92 -3.67
C GLN A 123 -21.98 -38.47 -2.34
N GLY A 124 -22.94 -37.55 -2.41
CA GLY A 124 -23.63 -37.03 -1.22
C GLY A 124 -22.77 -36.11 -0.34
N LYS A 125 -21.62 -35.67 -0.86
CA LYS A 125 -20.80 -34.60 -0.31
C LYS A 125 -20.84 -33.42 -1.26
N TYR A 126 -20.81 -32.21 -0.72
CA TYR A 126 -20.73 -31.00 -1.53
C TYR A 126 -19.68 -30.05 -0.97
N ILE A 127 -19.22 -29.16 -1.82
CA ILE A 127 -18.45 -27.99 -1.44
C ILE A 127 -18.80 -26.85 -2.40
N TYR A 128 -18.66 -25.62 -1.92
CA TYR A 128 -18.86 -24.43 -2.73
C TYR A 128 -17.62 -23.55 -2.61
N ASP A 129 -17.35 -22.80 -3.66
CA ASP A 129 -16.26 -21.84 -3.73
C ASP A 129 -16.58 -20.80 -4.81
N PHE A 130 -15.67 -19.87 -5.10
CA PHE A 130 -15.91 -18.77 -6.06
C PHE A 130 -16.22 -19.23 -7.50
N SER A 131 -15.99 -20.50 -7.83
CA SER A 131 -16.42 -21.15 -9.08
C SER A 131 -16.61 -22.64 -8.87
N SER A 132 -17.32 -23.32 -9.78
CA SER A 132 -17.49 -24.78 -9.69
C SER A 132 -16.16 -25.52 -9.82
N GLN A 133 -15.20 -24.92 -10.53
CA GLN A 133 -13.84 -25.42 -10.64
C GLN A 133 -13.05 -25.23 -9.34
N ALA A 134 -13.16 -24.07 -8.68
CA ALA A 134 -12.53 -23.84 -7.38
C ALA A 134 -13.14 -24.77 -6.30
N ALA A 135 -14.45 -25.00 -6.37
CA ALA A 135 -15.13 -25.96 -5.50
C ALA A 135 -14.59 -27.38 -5.70
N LEU A 136 -14.43 -27.85 -6.95
CA LEU A 136 -13.77 -29.14 -7.22
C LEU A 136 -12.34 -29.18 -6.67
N ASP A 137 -11.58 -28.10 -6.83
CA ASP A 137 -10.17 -28.05 -6.41
C ASP A 137 -10.07 -28.18 -4.89
N LYS A 138 -10.94 -27.47 -4.17
CA LYS A 138 -11.08 -27.57 -2.72
C LYS A 138 -11.58 -28.94 -2.26
N TYR A 139 -12.54 -29.56 -2.97
CA TYR A 139 -12.99 -30.93 -2.70
C TYR A 139 -11.83 -31.92 -2.82
N ALA A 140 -11.06 -31.82 -3.90
CA ALA A 140 -9.94 -32.69 -4.19
C ALA A 140 -8.80 -32.52 -3.18
N GLU A 141 -8.53 -31.29 -2.77
CA GLU A 141 -7.59 -30.98 -1.70
C GLU A 141 -7.99 -31.68 -0.40
N ILE A 142 -9.24 -31.52 0.07
CA ILE A 142 -9.68 -32.14 1.32
C ILE A 142 -9.64 -33.67 1.23
N GLU A 143 -10.09 -34.27 0.12
CA GLU A 143 -10.00 -35.73 -0.06
C GLU A 143 -8.54 -36.22 -0.07
N ALA A 144 -7.64 -35.52 -0.77
CA ALA A 144 -6.21 -35.87 -0.84
C ALA A 144 -5.55 -35.86 0.55
N LEU A 145 -5.88 -34.86 1.36
CA LEU A 145 -5.32 -34.68 2.70
C LEU A 145 -5.94 -35.62 3.74
N SER A 146 -7.16 -36.08 3.50
CA SER A 146 -7.80 -37.09 4.36
C SER A 146 -7.19 -38.49 4.19
N LYS A 147 -6.53 -38.76 3.05
CA LYS A 147 -5.89 -40.05 2.71
C LYS A 147 -4.51 -39.85 2.07
N PRO A 148 -3.55 -39.21 2.77
CA PRO A 148 -2.28 -38.83 2.18
C PRO A 148 -1.41 -40.07 1.91
N ASN A 149 -0.65 -40.03 0.82
CA ASN A 149 0.38 -41.06 0.57
C ASN A 149 1.53 -40.94 1.60
N LYS A 150 2.45 -41.91 1.61
CA LYS A 150 3.52 -41.97 2.63
C LYS A 150 4.42 -40.72 2.64
N GLU A 151 4.78 -40.19 1.47
CA GLU A 151 5.66 -39.02 1.33
C GLU A 151 4.96 -37.73 1.77
N VAL A 152 3.73 -37.51 1.29
CA VAL A 152 2.91 -36.34 1.67
C VAL A 152 2.53 -36.39 3.14
N LYS A 153 2.28 -37.58 3.71
CA LYS A 153 2.07 -37.75 5.14
C LYS A 153 3.28 -37.32 5.96
N THR A 154 4.51 -37.59 5.48
CA THR A 154 5.73 -37.12 6.13
C THR A 154 5.85 -35.59 6.05
N LEU A 155 5.51 -34.98 4.92
CA LEU A 155 5.51 -33.52 4.76
C LEU A 155 4.44 -32.84 5.62
N ILE A 156 3.23 -33.41 5.70
CA ILE A 156 2.14 -32.93 6.59
C ILE A 156 2.57 -33.04 8.05
N ASN A 157 3.11 -34.19 8.47
CA ASN A 157 3.60 -34.35 9.84
C ASN A 157 4.75 -33.37 10.15
N LEU A 158 5.62 -33.08 9.19
CA LEU A 158 6.69 -32.09 9.34
C LEU A 158 6.11 -30.68 9.54
N ALA A 159 5.03 -30.33 8.84
CA ALA A 159 4.32 -29.07 9.06
C ALA A 159 3.68 -29.01 10.46
N GLU A 160 3.02 -30.09 10.91
CA GLU A 160 2.29 -30.16 12.19
C GLU A 160 3.20 -30.25 13.43
N THR A 161 4.32 -30.97 13.35
CA THR A 161 5.22 -31.22 14.51
C THR A 161 6.01 -29.96 14.88
N ASN A 162 6.22 -29.05 13.93
CA ASN A 162 6.99 -27.84 14.11
C ASN A 162 6.19 -26.70 14.80
N LYS A 163 5.53 -26.95 15.95
CA LYS A 163 4.80 -25.95 16.77
C LYS A 163 5.68 -24.83 17.36
N ILE A 164 6.36 -24.06 16.51
CA ILE A 164 7.08 -22.82 16.80
C ILE A 164 6.75 -21.84 15.66
N THR A 165 6.51 -20.58 16.00
CA THR A 165 5.82 -19.51 15.26
C THR A 165 6.15 -19.31 13.76
N SER A 166 5.21 -18.66 13.07
CA SER A 166 5.05 -18.44 11.61
C SER A 166 6.14 -17.63 10.89
N SER A 167 7.36 -17.54 11.42
CA SER A 167 8.39 -16.60 10.95
C SER A 167 9.51 -17.20 10.09
N ASP A 168 9.68 -18.53 10.06
CA ASP A 168 10.70 -19.17 9.24
C ASP A 168 10.04 -20.06 8.17
N ASN A 169 10.30 -19.79 6.88
CA ASN A 169 9.78 -20.58 5.76
C ASN A 169 10.10 -22.08 5.93
N LYS A 170 9.08 -22.90 6.24
CA LYS A 170 9.21 -24.31 6.67
C LYS A 170 9.21 -25.34 5.53
N LEU A 171 8.82 -24.98 4.31
CA LEU A 171 8.85 -25.86 3.15
C LEU A 171 9.52 -25.14 1.98
N THR A 172 10.41 -25.83 1.27
CA THR A 172 10.99 -25.35 0.02
C THR A 172 9.92 -25.31 -1.08
N LEU A 173 10.09 -24.45 -2.08
CA LEU A 173 9.26 -24.40 -3.29
C LEU A 173 9.06 -25.79 -3.93
N GLU A 174 10.08 -26.64 -3.87
CA GLU A 174 10.03 -28.01 -4.39
C GLU A 174 9.11 -28.92 -3.56
N GLN A 175 9.19 -28.85 -2.23
CA GLN A 175 8.32 -29.60 -1.31
C GLN A 175 6.86 -29.14 -1.39
N MET A 176 6.62 -27.84 -1.54
CA MET A 176 5.27 -27.31 -1.78
C MET A 176 4.74 -27.80 -3.13
N GLY A 177 5.60 -27.85 -4.15
CA GLY A 177 5.28 -28.44 -5.44
C GLY A 177 4.93 -29.94 -5.36
N GLU A 178 5.48 -30.72 -4.42
CA GLU A 178 5.11 -32.13 -4.21
C GLU A 178 3.69 -32.28 -3.67
N ILE A 179 3.31 -31.44 -2.69
CA ILE A 179 1.95 -31.42 -2.14
C ILE A 179 0.95 -31.03 -3.23
N SER A 180 1.22 -29.97 -3.99
CA SER A 180 0.37 -29.54 -5.12
C SER A 180 0.23 -30.64 -6.19
N ARG A 181 1.31 -31.37 -6.50
CA ARG A 181 1.25 -32.51 -7.43
C ARG A 181 0.35 -33.64 -6.92
N HIS A 182 0.36 -33.90 -5.61
CA HIS A 182 -0.50 -34.92 -5.02
C HIS A 182 -1.97 -34.53 -5.05
N ILE A 183 -2.29 -33.29 -4.65
CA ILE A 183 -3.64 -32.72 -4.74
C ILE A 183 -4.14 -32.78 -6.19
N PHE A 184 -3.30 -32.41 -7.15
CA PHE A 184 -3.61 -32.49 -8.58
C PHE A 184 -3.89 -33.92 -9.05
N ALA A 185 -3.10 -34.91 -8.60
CA ALA A 185 -3.34 -36.30 -8.95
C ALA A 185 -4.67 -36.81 -8.39
N GLU A 186 -5.05 -36.39 -7.17
CA GLU A 186 -6.33 -36.76 -6.57
C GLU A 186 -7.51 -36.07 -7.28
N LYS A 187 -7.36 -34.79 -7.65
CA LYS A 187 -8.31 -34.06 -8.50
C LYS A 187 -8.58 -34.81 -9.80
N GLN A 188 -7.53 -35.29 -10.48
CA GLN A 188 -7.70 -36.08 -11.71
C GLN A 188 -8.44 -37.41 -11.48
N LYS A 189 -8.21 -38.09 -10.35
CA LYS A 189 -8.95 -39.32 -10.01
C LYS A 189 -10.42 -39.03 -9.78
N ILE A 190 -10.74 -38.00 -9.00
CA ILE A 190 -12.12 -37.60 -8.69
C ILE A 190 -12.84 -37.21 -9.98
N GLN A 191 -12.17 -36.44 -10.84
CA GLN A 191 -12.72 -36.05 -12.14
C GLN A 191 -12.93 -37.26 -13.07
N ALA A 192 -12.01 -38.23 -13.08
CA ALA A 192 -12.16 -39.47 -13.86
C ALA A 192 -13.30 -40.37 -13.32
N LEU A 193 -13.43 -40.48 -11.99
CA LEU A 193 -14.52 -41.23 -11.35
C LEU A 193 -15.88 -40.60 -11.64
N TYR A 194 -15.98 -39.28 -11.52
CA TYR A 194 -17.17 -38.52 -11.87
C TYR A 194 -17.55 -38.72 -13.35
N ASN A 195 -16.59 -38.59 -14.26
CA ASN A 195 -16.80 -38.78 -15.70
C ASN A 195 -17.28 -40.19 -16.08
N ASN A 196 -16.85 -41.22 -15.34
CA ASN A 196 -17.31 -42.60 -15.54
C ASN A 196 -18.75 -42.82 -15.05
N GLN A 197 -19.19 -42.10 -14.01
CA GLN A 197 -20.53 -42.22 -13.44
C GLN A 197 -21.58 -41.36 -14.17
N ASN A 198 -21.18 -40.19 -14.72
CA ASN A 198 -22.06 -39.24 -15.40
C ASN A 198 -21.51 -38.79 -16.78
N PRO A 199 -21.42 -39.70 -17.78
CA PRO A 199 -20.73 -39.44 -19.05
C PRO A 199 -21.37 -38.37 -19.95
N SER A 200 -22.58 -37.89 -19.66
CA SER A 200 -23.34 -36.94 -20.49
C SER A 200 -23.25 -35.47 -20.05
N LEU A 201 -22.80 -35.17 -18.83
CA LEU A 201 -22.96 -33.83 -18.23
C LEU A 201 -21.70 -32.94 -18.28
N LEU A 202 -20.52 -33.51 -18.50
CA LEU A 202 -19.25 -32.77 -18.69
C LEU A 202 -18.78 -32.75 -20.16
N LYS A 203 -19.69 -32.77 -21.13
CA LYS A 203 -19.37 -32.18 -22.43
C LYS A 203 -19.35 -30.65 -22.29
N GLN A 204 -18.37 -30.11 -21.55
CA GLN A 204 -17.64 -28.99 -22.14
C GLN A 204 -17.28 -29.48 -23.54
N SER A 205 -17.61 -28.69 -24.57
CA SER A 205 -17.16 -28.96 -25.93
C SER A 205 -15.70 -29.38 -25.82
N GLN A 206 -15.39 -30.66 -26.08
CA GLN A 206 -14.01 -31.11 -26.05
C GLN A 206 -13.27 -30.11 -26.93
N PRO A 207 -12.19 -29.45 -26.43
CA PRO A 207 -11.39 -28.62 -27.29
C PRO A 207 -11.06 -29.50 -28.49
N THR A 208 -11.43 -29.00 -29.67
CA THR A 208 -11.35 -29.73 -30.93
C THR A 208 -10.00 -30.41 -30.95
N LYS A 209 -9.97 -31.76 -31.01
CA LYS A 209 -8.74 -32.55 -30.87
C LYS A 209 -7.62 -31.83 -31.62
N LEU A 210 -6.68 -31.24 -30.87
CA LEU A 210 -5.63 -30.42 -31.45
C LEU A 210 -4.86 -31.30 -32.43
N SER A 211 -5.03 -31.04 -33.72
CA SER A 211 -4.41 -31.83 -34.79
C SER A 211 -2.96 -31.39 -34.95
N LEU A 212 -2.14 -31.80 -33.97
CA LEU A 212 -0.73 -31.45 -33.89
C LEU A 212 0.11 -32.47 -34.64
N ARG A 213 1.06 -32.00 -35.44
CA ARG A 213 2.01 -32.88 -36.13
C ARG A 213 3.20 -33.16 -35.23
N ARG A 214 3.76 -34.37 -35.33
CA ARG A 214 5.07 -34.67 -34.74
C ARG A 214 6.11 -33.62 -35.15
N CYS A 215 6.95 -33.18 -34.22
CA CYS A 215 7.96 -32.14 -34.39
C CYS A 215 7.39 -30.74 -34.70
N GLN A 216 6.08 -30.52 -34.59
CA GLN A 216 5.52 -29.18 -34.66
C GLN A 216 5.94 -28.35 -33.45
N LYS A 217 6.40 -27.13 -33.70
CA LYS A 217 6.63 -26.12 -32.66
C LYS A 217 5.27 -25.60 -32.17
N ILE A 218 5.02 -25.73 -30.88
CA ILE A 218 3.77 -25.34 -30.21
C ILE A 218 4.09 -24.15 -29.31
N THR A 219 3.30 -23.08 -29.43
CA THR A 219 3.36 -21.94 -28.51
C THR A 219 2.06 -21.87 -27.72
N LEU A 220 2.17 -21.95 -26.41
CA LEU A 220 1.10 -21.66 -25.47
C LEU A 220 1.10 -20.17 -25.16
N LYS A 221 -0.08 -19.55 -25.12
CA LYS A 221 -0.29 -18.17 -24.70
C LYS A 221 -1.19 -18.16 -23.47
N VAL A 222 -0.69 -17.60 -22.39
CA VAL A 222 -1.38 -17.50 -21.10
C VAL A 222 -1.60 -16.04 -20.77
N ARG A 223 -2.84 -15.70 -20.43
CA ARG A 223 -3.25 -14.34 -20.10
C ARG A 223 -4.05 -14.31 -18.80
N TRP A 224 -3.90 -13.24 -18.03
CA TRP A 224 -4.61 -13.02 -16.77
C TRP A 224 -5.55 -11.80 -16.90
N PRO A 225 -6.64 -11.74 -16.12
CA PRO A 225 -7.64 -10.71 -16.25
C PRO A 225 -7.24 -9.44 -15.48
N ILE A 226 -7.51 -8.26 -16.03
CA ILE A 226 -7.15 -6.98 -15.37
C ILE A 226 -8.26 -6.41 -14.49
N ASN A 227 -9.36 -7.13 -14.35
CA ASN A 227 -10.53 -6.75 -13.55
C ASN A 227 -11.30 -7.99 -13.10
N SER A 228 -12.16 -7.81 -12.10
CA SER A 228 -12.98 -8.88 -11.53
C SER A 228 -14.02 -9.42 -12.50
N GLU A 229 -14.44 -8.63 -13.51
CA GLU A 229 -15.39 -9.07 -14.53
C GLU A 229 -14.77 -10.00 -15.59
N ASN A 230 -13.45 -10.19 -15.58
CA ASN A 230 -12.71 -10.97 -16.58
C ASN A 230 -12.99 -10.52 -18.02
N SER A 231 -13.20 -9.23 -18.23
CA SER A 231 -13.56 -8.66 -19.54
C SER A 231 -12.34 -8.39 -20.41
N ASP A 232 -11.21 -8.04 -19.79
CA ASP A 232 -9.97 -7.69 -20.46
C ASP A 232 -8.79 -8.49 -19.89
N PHE A 233 -7.82 -8.81 -20.74
CA PHE A 233 -6.71 -9.70 -20.39
C PHE A 233 -5.36 -9.19 -20.85
N LEU A 234 -4.34 -9.37 -20.00
CA LEU A 234 -2.94 -9.10 -20.31
C LEU A 234 -2.10 -10.38 -20.34
N PRO A 235 -1.01 -10.44 -21.13
CA PRO A 235 -0.09 -11.57 -21.10
C PRO A 235 0.50 -11.78 -19.70
N LEU A 236 0.51 -13.03 -19.23
CA LEU A 236 1.14 -13.41 -17.96
C LEU A 236 2.64 -13.63 -18.18
N ASP A 237 3.49 -12.72 -17.70
CA ASP A 237 4.93 -12.83 -17.89
C ASP A 237 5.62 -13.48 -16.69
N LYS A 238 6.78 -14.10 -16.92
CA LYS A 238 7.72 -14.63 -15.91
C LYS A 238 7.25 -15.73 -14.96
N ALA A 239 5.96 -16.04 -14.90
CA ALA A 239 5.47 -17.16 -14.10
C ALA A 239 6.05 -18.49 -14.60
N THR A 240 6.27 -19.41 -13.67
CA THR A 240 6.82 -20.73 -13.98
C THR A 240 5.74 -21.59 -14.64
N ILE A 241 6.10 -22.36 -15.68
CA ILE A 241 5.19 -23.26 -16.39
C ILE A 241 5.80 -24.65 -16.55
N GLU A 242 4.96 -25.66 -16.34
CA GLU A 242 5.25 -27.07 -16.56
C GLU A 242 4.19 -27.68 -17.49
N VAL A 243 4.61 -28.32 -18.57
CA VAL A 243 3.73 -29.02 -19.52
C VAL A 243 4.01 -30.51 -19.42
N LYS A 244 2.99 -31.31 -19.10
CA LYS A 244 3.04 -32.78 -19.06
C LYS A 244 2.20 -33.38 -20.16
N GLY A 245 2.84 -34.18 -21.00
CA GLY A 245 2.19 -34.94 -22.06
C GLY A 245 1.49 -36.19 -21.55
N SER A 246 0.47 -36.64 -22.28
CA SER A 246 -0.19 -37.93 -22.03
C SER A 246 0.74 -39.14 -22.23
N ASP A 247 1.89 -38.95 -22.86
CA ASP A 247 2.95 -39.96 -23.02
C ASP A 247 4.04 -39.89 -21.94
N GLY A 248 3.87 -39.05 -20.91
CA GLY A 248 4.85 -38.84 -19.87
C GLY A 248 5.98 -37.87 -20.23
N SER A 249 5.97 -37.26 -21.43
CA SER A 249 6.90 -36.18 -21.76
C SER A 249 6.66 -34.95 -20.87
N GLN A 250 7.73 -34.21 -20.57
CA GLN A 250 7.69 -33.08 -19.64
C GLN A 250 8.53 -31.92 -20.17
N TYR A 251 7.96 -30.72 -20.16
CA TYR A 251 8.63 -29.48 -20.55
C TYR A 251 8.46 -28.47 -19.42
N LYS A 252 9.53 -27.78 -19.03
CA LYS A 252 9.51 -26.76 -17.97
C LYS A 252 10.15 -25.47 -18.48
N GLY A 253 9.69 -24.35 -17.95
CA GLY A 253 10.33 -23.06 -18.19
C GLY A 253 9.56 -21.93 -17.51
N VAL A 254 9.71 -20.73 -18.04
CA VAL A 254 8.98 -19.53 -17.62
C VAL A 254 8.24 -18.96 -18.81
N LEU A 255 7.09 -18.33 -18.55
CA LEU A 255 6.40 -17.54 -19.56
C LEU A 255 7.26 -16.32 -19.93
N ASN A 256 7.28 -16.00 -21.22
CA ASN A 256 7.92 -14.80 -21.76
C ASN A 256 6.87 -14.03 -22.55
N LYS A 257 6.43 -12.88 -22.02
CA LYS A 257 5.31 -12.09 -22.54
C LYS A 257 4.04 -12.94 -22.74
N GLY A 258 3.71 -13.79 -21.77
CA GLY A 258 2.58 -14.71 -21.87
C GLY A 258 2.84 -15.96 -22.68
N GLU A 259 4.02 -16.14 -23.29
CA GLU A 259 4.26 -17.25 -24.21
C GLU A 259 5.22 -18.30 -23.65
N PHE A 260 4.92 -19.58 -23.90
CA PHE A 260 5.84 -20.69 -23.68
C PHE A 260 5.83 -21.63 -24.88
N THR A 261 7.00 -22.07 -25.32
CA THR A 261 7.13 -22.85 -26.55
C THR A 261 7.81 -24.19 -26.30
N PHE A 262 7.25 -25.25 -26.87
CA PHE A 262 7.86 -26.59 -26.88
C PHE A 262 7.60 -27.29 -28.22
N THR A 263 8.19 -28.48 -28.41
CA THR A 263 8.05 -29.26 -29.65
C THR A 263 7.22 -30.50 -29.41
N ALA A 264 6.20 -30.74 -30.25
CA ALA A 264 5.34 -31.91 -30.14
C ALA A 264 6.15 -33.22 -30.33
N PRO A 265 6.16 -34.14 -29.35
CA PRO A 265 6.95 -35.37 -29.45
C PRO A 265 6.33 -36.38 -30.44
N LYS A 266 5.00 -36.32 -30.65
CA LYS A 266 4.22 -37.20 -31.53
C LYS A 266 3.05 -36.47 -32.18
N THR A 267 2.46 -37.10 -33.20
CA THR A 267 1.20 -36.63 -33.81
C THR A 267 0.06 -36.79 -32.81
N ASP A 268 -0.92 -35.86 -32.85
CA ASP A 268 -2.05 -35.81 -31.92
C ASP A 268 -1.61 -35.79 -30.45
N PHE A 269 -0.48 -35.12 -30.17
CA PHE A 269 0.03 -34.94 -28.82
C PHE A 269 -0.99 -34.21 -27.95
N SER A 270 -1.32 -34.78 -26.79
CA SER A 270 -2.15 -34.13 -25.78
C SER A 270 -1.34 -33.84 -24.53
N PHE A 271 -1.66 -32.74 -23.87
CA PHE A 271 -0.92 -32.23 -22.72
C PHE A 271 -1.82 -31.53 -21.71
N THR A 272 -1.31 -31.44 -20.47
CA THR A 272 -1.76 -30.53 -19.43
C THR A 272 -0.63 -29.58 -19.07
N ALA A 273 -0.92 -28.29 -19.04
CA ALA A 273 -0.02 -27.25 -18.58
C ALA A 273 -0.43 -26.80 -17.18
N THR A 274 0.54 -26.66 -16.29
CA THR A 274 0.43 -26.09 -14.94
C THR A 274 1.28 -24.83 -14.90
N VAL A 275 0.66 -23.70 -14.56
CA VAL A 275 1.35 -22.43 -14.33
C VAL A 275 1.38 -22.17 -12.83
N SER A 276 2.53 -21.80 -12.29
CA SER A 276 2.76 -21.55 -10.87
C SER A 276 3.20 -20.11 -10.64
N ALA A 277 2.60 -19.44 -9.65
CA ALA A 277 2.86 -18.05 -9.29
C ALA A 277 4.20 -17.90 -8.54
N VAL A 278 5.29 -18.29 -9.21
CA VAL A 278 6.66 -18.25 -8.72
C VAL A 278 7.49 -17.42 -9.71
N PHE A 279 8.15 -16.39 -9.18
CA PHE A 279 9.08 -15.56 -9.93
C PHE A 279 10.52 -15.88 -9.52
N SER A 280 11.17 -16.74 -10.31
CA SER A 280 12.55 -17.19 -10.06
C SER A 280 12.71 -17.72 -8.62
N ASP A 281 13.83 -17.39 -8.00
CA ASP A 281 14.18 -17.51 -6.59
C ASP A 281 13.76 -16.29 -5.76
N LYS A 282 13.02 -15.33 -6.32
CA LYS A 282 12.70 -14.06 -5.62
C LYS A 282 11.47 -14.19 -4.75
N PHE A 283 10.34 -14.59 -5.31
CA PHE A 283 9.12 -14.78 -4.51
C PHE A 283 8.13 -15.81 -5.09
N GLY A 284 7.19 -16.24 -4.25
CA GLY A 284 5.98 -16.95 -4.66
C GLY A 284 4.71 -16.37 -4.02
N ILE A 285 3.58 -16.53 -4.70
CA ILE A 285 2.24 -16.14 -4.19
C ILE A 285 1.53 -17.36 -3.61
N TYR A 286 1.03 -17.24 -2.38
CA TYR A 286 0.40 -18.32 -1.65
C TYR A 286 -0.96 -17.89 -1.12
N LYS A 287 -1.92 -18.80 -1.13
CA LYS A 287 -3.17 -18.61 -0.39
C LYS A 287 -2.91 -18.86 1.09
N ASP A 288 -3.36 -17.94 1.94
CA ASP A 288 -3.26 -18.09 3.40
C ASP A 288 -4.17 -19.23 3.89
N GLY A 289 -3.56 -20.28 4.44
CA GLY A 289 -4.23 -21.53 4.77
C GLY A 289 -4.14 -21.88 6.26
N LEU A 290 -5.19 -22.50 6.81
CA LEU A 290 -5.24 -22.89 8.23
C LEU A 290 -4.24 -24.00 8.61
N LEU A 291 -3.82 -24.84 7.65
CA LEU A 291 -2.98 -26.03 7.91
C LEU A 291 -1.66 -26.02 7.13
N PHE A 292 -1.65 -25.51 5.89
CA PHE A 292 -0.45 -25.28 5.10
C PHE A 292 -0.75 -24.21 4.04
N ASP A 293 0.31 -23.50 3.63
CA ASP A 293 0.23 -22.48 2.61
C ASP A 293 0.13 -23.12 1.23
N THR A 294 -0.82 -22.69 0.41
CA THR A 294 -1.05 -23.27 -0.92
C THR A 294 -0.51 -22.35 -2.00
N LEU A 295 0.51 -22.80 -2.73
CA LEU A 295 1.04 -22.07 -3.87
C LEU A 295 -0.06 -21.86 -4.92
N ILE A 296 -0.22 -20.63 -5.40
CA ILE A 296 -1.19 -20.35 -6.45
C ILE A 296 -0.74 -21.01 -7.76
N THR A 297 -1.60 -21.87 -8.30
CA THR A 297 -1.40 -22.53 -9.59
C THR A 297 -2.69 -22.55 -10.41
N THR A 298 -2.58 -22.45 -11.73
CA THR A 298 -3.68 -22.68 -12.66
C THR A 298 -3.31 -23.78 -13.65
N ASN A 299 -4.31 -24.51 -14.14
CA ASN A 299 -4.11 -25.68 -14.98
C ASN A 299 -5.04 -25.65 -16.19
N PHE A 300 -4.50 -25.98 -17.37
CA PHE A 300 -5.29 -26.10 -18.60
C PHE A 300 -4.78 -27.22 -19.49
N SER A 301 -5.65 -27.81 -20.29
CA SER A 301 -5.31 -28.96 -21.13
C SER A 301 -5.71 -28.75 -22.57
N ASN A 302 -4.80 -29.08 -23.49
CA ASN A 302 -5.04 -29.03 -24.94
C ASN A 302 -5.62 -27.69 -25.43
N GLN A 303 -5.14 -26.58 -24.86
CA GLN A 303 -5.47 -25.23 -25.31
C GLN A 303 -4.16 -24.50 -25.61
N LEU A 304 -4.10 -23.85 -26.78
CA LEU A 304 -2.93 -23.05 -27.18
C LEU A 304 -3.05 -21.61 -26.69
N ASP A 305 -4.27 -21.09 -26.59
CA ASP A 305 -4.58 -19.79 -26.01
C ASP A 305 -5.43 -20.01 -24.77
N TYR A 306 -4.93 -19.58 -23.62
CA TYR A 306 -5.58 -19.77 -22.33
C TYR A 306 -5.73 -18.44 -21.60
N ASN A 307 -6.97 -18.11 -21.26
CA ASN A 307 -7.31 -17.00 -20.39
C ASN A 307 -7.61 -17.57 -19.01
N ILE A 308 -6.93 -17.08 -17.99
CA ILE A 308 -7.16 -17.50 -16.61
C ILE A 308 -8.44 -16.82 -16.15
N THR A 309 -9.50 -17.59 -15.98
CA THR A 309 -10.81 -17.13 -15.49
C THR A 309 -11.32 -18.01 -14.36
N ASP A 310 -10.47 -18.90 -13.83
CA ASP A 310 -10.79 -19.71 -12.67
C ASP A 310 -10.68 -18.87 -11.38
N GLY A 311 -10.96 -19.46 -10.23
CA GLY A 311 -10.89 -18.76 -8.94
C GLY A 311 -9.51 -18.22 -8.57
N THR A 312 -8.45 -18.55 -9.31
CA THR A 312 -7.11 -17.99 -9.10
C THR A 312 -6.87 -16.70 -9.87
N ALA A 313 -7.77 -16.32 -10.78
CA ALA A 313 -7.66 -15.14 -11.64
C ALA A 313 -7.18 -13.86 -10.91
N PRO A 314 -7.78 -13.44 -9.77
CA PRO A 314 -7.36 -12.23 -9.08
C PRO A 314 -5.92 -12.27 -8.57
N PHE A 315 -5.44 -13.45 -8.15
CA PHE A 315 -4.10 -13.61 -7.59
C PHE A 315 -3.00 -13.41 -8.64
N TRP A 316 -3.31 -13.57 -9.93
CA TRP A 316 -2.38 -13.30 -11.02
C TRP A 316 -2.16 -11.80 -11.26
N SER A 317 -3.09 -10.94 -10.83
CA SER A 317 -2.86 -9.50 -10.74
C SER A 317 -1.81 -9.18 -9.68
N VAL A 318 -1.96 -9.74 -8.48
CA VAL A 318 -0.97 -9.61 -7.39
C VAL A 318 0.40 -10.10 -7.82
N PHE A 319 0.47 -11.30 -8.44
CA PHE A 319 1.72 -11.83 -9.00
C PHE A 319 2.37 -10.83 -9.97
N SER A 320 1.59 -10.28 -10.90
CA SER A 320 2.10 -9.37 -11.93
C SER A 320 2.57 -8.04 -11.33
N ALA A 321 1.85 -7.49 -10.35
CA ALA A 321 2.22 -6.27 -9.64
C ALA A 321 3.57 -6.43 -8.92
N VAL A 322 3.69 -7.47 -8.08
CA VAL A 322 4.90 -7.73 -7.28
C VAL A 322 6.09 -8.10 -8.19
N MET A 323 5.85 -8.80 -9.30
CA MET A 323 6.87 -9.10 -10.31
C MET A 323 7.42 -7.82 -10.95
N ASP A 324 6.53 -6.95 -11.44
CA ASP A 324 6.92 -5.70 -12.09
C ASP A 324 7.65 -4.77 -11.10
N LEU A 325 7.13 -4.62 -9.88
CA LEU A 325 7.80 -3.87 -8.80
C LEU A 325 9.20 -4.43 -8.50
N THR A 326 9.35 -5.76 -8.44
CA THR A 326 10.67 -6.39 -8.24
C THR A 326 11.66 -6.04 -9.36
N GLU A 327 11.23 -6.04 -10.62
CA GLU A 327 12.08 -5.66 -11.75
C GLU A 327 12.40 -4.15 -11.76
N ILE A 328 11.41 -3.29 -11.50
CA ILE A 328 11.58 -1.83 -11.45
C ILE A 328 12.51 -1.43 -10.31
N THR A 329 12.33 -2.01 -9.13
CA THR A 329 13.18 -1.74 -7.96
C THR A 329 14.64 -2.06 -8.25
N LYS A 330 14.92 -3.20 -8.89
CA LYS A 330 16.29 -3.53 -9.34
C LYS A 330 16.83 -2.48 -10.30
N LYS A 331 16.03 -2.04 -11.26
CA LYS A 331 16.43 -1.08 -12.30
C LYS A 331 16.66 0.34 -11.75
N HIS A 332 15.77 0.84 -10.88
CA HIS A 332 15.75 2.24 -10.46
C HIS A 332 16.40 2.48 -9.10
N LEU A 333 16.35 1.50 -8.19
CA LEU A 333 17.00 1.60 -6.89
C LEU A 333 18.36 0.90 -6.83
N ASN A 334 18.72 0.09 -7.83
CA ASN A 334 19.87 -0.83 -7.73
C ASN A 334 19.81 -1.68 -6.44
N PHE A 335 18.59 -2.13 -6.13
CA PHE A 335 18.28 -2.94 -4.96
C PHE A 335 17.62 -4.23 -5.43
N GLU A 336 18.16 -5.36 -4.98
CA GLU A 336 17.51 -6.66 -5.20
C GLU A 336 16.87 -7.11 -3.91
N ARG A 337 15.63 -7.59 -4.01
CA ARG A 337 14.99 -8.27 -2.91
C ARG A 337 15.72 -9.55 -2.55
N ASP A 338 15.61 -9.91 -1.27
CA ASP A 338 16.04 -11.20 -0.77
C ASP A 338 15.33 -12.35 -1.48
N ILE A 339 15.95 -13.52 -1.44
CA ILE A 339 15.43 -14.73 -2.08
C ILE A 339 14.28 -15.36 -1.28
N ASN A 340 13.42 -16.10 -1.97
CA ASN A 340 12.34 -16.93 -1.43
C ASN A 340 11.35 -16.15 -0.55
N ARG A 341 11.04 -14.90 -0.91
CA ARG A 341 10.00 -14.11 -0.25
C ARG A 341 8.60 -14.65 -0.54
N VAL A 342 7.69 -14.39 0.38
CA VAL A 342 6.32 -14.92 0.34
C VAL A 342 5.34 -13.76 0.34
N VAL A 343 4.37 -13.82 -0.56
CA VAL A 343 3.20 -12.94 -0.57
C VAL A 343 1.97 -13.80 -0.37
N TYR A 344 1.18 -13.50 0.65
CA TYR A 344 -0.09 -14.15 0.91
C TYR A 344 -1.24 -13.38 0.28
N VAL A 345 -2.20 -14.13 -0.25
CA VAL A 345 -3.46 -13.62 -0.79
C VAL A 345 -4.64 -14.31 -0.10
N ASP A 346 -5.81 -13.66 -0.16
CA ASP A 346 -7.06 -14.17 0.44
C ASP A 346 -6.94 -14.33 1.97
N VAL A 347 -6.33 -13.34 2.60
CA VAL A 347 -5.99 -13.32 4.03
C VAL A 347 -7.24 -13.05 4.87
N LYS A 348 -7.36 -13.73 6.01
CA LYS A 348 -8.50 -13.56 6.93
C LYS A 348 -8.56 -12.12 7.46
N GLY A 349 -9.70 -11.45 7.26
CA GLY A 349 -9.95 -10.09 7.77
C GLY A 349 -9.86 -8.97 6.73
N ASN A 350 -9.61 -9.30 5.46
CA ASN A 350 -9.59 -8.39 4.31
C ASN A 350 -8.56 -7.24 4.37
N SER A 351 -7.67 -7.20 5.35
CA SER A 351 -6.65 -6.16 5.45
C SER A 351 -5.41 -6.50 4.64
N THR A 352 -4.89 -5.52 3.90
CA THR A 352 -3.57 -5.57 3.26
C THR A 352 -2.50 -4.95 4.17
N TYR A 353 -1.38 -5.64 4.36
CA TYR A 353 -0.29 -5.19 5.25
C TYR A 353 1.03 -5.93 5.01
N TYR A 354 2.13 -5.27 5.35
CA TYR A 354 3.46 -5.88 5.49
C TYR A 354 3.71 -6.29 6.93
N GLN A 355 4.21 -7.51 7.15
CA GLN A 355 4.52 -8.05 8.46
C GLN A 355 6.04 -8.18 8.64
N PRO A 356 6.71 -7.28 9.39
CA PRO A 356 8.17 -7.28 9.53
C PRO A 356 8.72 -8.49 10.28
N SER A 357 7.94 -9.08 11.19
CA SER A 357 8.37 -10.21 12.03
C SER A 357 8.63 -11.50 11.23
N ASN A 358 8.06 -11.63 10.04
CA ASN A 358 8.30 -12.75 9.13
C ASN A 358 8.70 -12.29 7.71
N GLY A 359 8.74 -10.98 7.46
CA GLY A 359 9.16 -10.38 6.20
C GLY A 359 8.24 -10.72 5.04
N ARG A 360 6.92 -10.75 5.28
CA ARG A 360 5.90 -11.17 4.30
C ARG A 360 4.89 -10.06 4.03
N ILE A 361 4.33 -10.09 2.82
CA ILE A 361 3.24 -9.19 2.39
C ILE A 361 1.95 -10.00 2.43
N TYR A 362 0.89 -9.43 3.00
CA TYR A 362 -0.45 -10.00 3.08
C TYR A 362 -1.39 -9.11 2.28
N ILE A 363 -2.11 -9.67 1.32
CA ILE A 363 -3.05 -8.94 0.45
C ILE A 363 -4.48 -9.40 0.76
N GLY A 364 -5.31 -8.44 1.15
CA GLY A 364 -6.75 -8.60 1.35
C GLY A 364 -7.49 -8.88 0.05
N ASN A 365 -8.72 -9.39 0.18
CA ASN A 365 -9.54 -9.76 -0.97
C ASN A 365 -10.04 -8.57 -1.81
N ASP A 366 -10.01 -7.37 -1.25
CA ASP A 366 -10.47 -6.15 -1.92
C ASP A 366 -9.36 -5.50 -2.76
N ASP A 367 -8.09 -5.81 -2.47
CA ASP A 367 -6.93 -5.09 -3.03
C ASP A 367 -6.22 -5.80 -4.19
N PHE A 368 -6.74 -6.94 -4.68
CA PHE A 368 -6.04 -7.74 -5.70
C PHE A 368 -5.72 -6.99 -6.99
N TYR A 369 -6.54 -5.99 -7.34
CA TYR A 369 -6.37 -5.14 -8.52
C TYR A 369 -5.89 -3.73 -8.19
N ASP A 370 -5.63 -3.43 -6.92
CA ASP A 370 -5.21 -2.11 -6.43
C ASP A 370 -3.70 -2.08 -6.27
N TRP A 371 -3.04 -1.82 -7.40
CA TRP A 371 -1.59 -1.88 -7.48
C TRP A 371 -0.90 -0.82 -6.62
N ASP A 372 -1.55 0.31 -6.32
CA ASP A 372 -1.02 1.32 -5.40
C ASP A 372 -0.89 0.78 -3.98
N VAL A 373 -1.92 0.07 -3.48
CA VAL A 373 -1.93 -0.59 -2.16
C VAL A 373 -0.86 -1.69 -2.11
N ILE A 374 -0.80 -2.54 -3.15
CA ILE A 374 0.23 -3.58 -3.27
C ILE A 374 1.64 -2.95 -3.28
N ALA A 375 1.82 -1.83 -3.98
CA ALA A 375 3.09 -1.13 -4.07
C ALA A 375 3.49 -0.44 -2.76
N HIS A 376 2.52 0.07 -2.00
CA HIS A 376 2.74 0.62 -0.66
C HIS A 376 3.32 -0.45 0.28
N GLU A 377 2.72 -1.64 0.34
CA GLU A 377 3.24 -2.74 1.16
C GLU A 377 4.58 -3.27 0.67
N PHE A 378 4.77 -3.28 -0.65
CA PHE A 378 6.08 -3.57 -1.23
C PHE A 378 7.13 -2.53 -0.82
N GLY A 379 6.72 -1.28 -0.64
CA GLY A 379 7.54 -0.21 -0.07
C GLY A 379 8.03 -0.51 1.35
N HIS A 380 7.16 -1.00 2.23
CA HIS A 380 7.58 -1.46 3.55
C HIS A 380 8.54 -2.66 3.49
N ALA A 381 8.34 -3.57 2.53
CA ALA A 381 9.30 -4.65 2.30
C ALA A 381 10.67 -4.13 1.86
N ILE A 382 10.73 -3.10 1.01
CA ILE A 382 12.00 -2.42 0.68
C ILE A 382 12.60 -1.79 1.94
N ALA A 383 11.81 -1.07 2.75
CA ALA A 383 12.29 -0.42 3.97
C ALA A 383 12.98 -1.43 4.92
N TYR A 384 12.33 -2.58 5.12
CA TYR A 384 12.84 -3.68 5.94
C TYR A 384 14.12 -4.29 5.37
N GLU A 385 14.07 -4.77 4.13
CA GLU A 385 15.17 -5.54 3.52
C GLU A 385 16.40 -4.67 3.25
N SER A 386 16.23 -3.35 3.10
CA SER A 386 17.33 -2.40 2.92
C SER A 386 17.81 -1.73 4.22
N ASN A 387 17.20 -2.07 5.36
CA ASN A 387 17.48 -1.47 6.66
C ASN A 387 17.39 0.08 6.64
N SER A 388 16.36 0.60 5.97
CA SER A 388 16.22 2.04 5.68
C SER A 388 15.55 2.82 6.80
N ILE A 389 14.55 2.23 7.44
CA ILE A 389 13.73 2.86 8.49
C ILE A 389 13.81 2.00 9.75
N LYS A 390 13.86 2.64 10.93
CA LYS A 390 13.94 1.92 12.21
C LYS A 390 12.61 1.31 12.63
N LEU A 391 11.54 2.10 12.58
CA LEU A 391 10.19 1.63 12.91
C LEU A 391 9.54 1.11 11.63
N ILE A 392 9.49 -0.22 11.49
CA ILE A 392 8.99 -0.87 10.26
C ILE A 392 7.60 -1.50 10.48
N ALA A 393 7.10 -1.50 11.73
CA ALA A 393 5.72 -1.87 12.00
C ALA A 393 4.82 -0.81 11.35
N GLY A 394 4.06 -1.21 10.32
CA GLY A 394 3.05 -0.34 9.70
C GLY A 394 1.95 0.01 10.69
N GLY A 395 1.33 1.17 10.47
CA GLY A 395 0.09 1.61 11.13
C GLY A 395 -1.10 1.49 10.17
N ALA A 396 -2.29 1.89 10.61
CA ALA A 396 -3.40 2.01 9.67
C ALA A 396 -3.12 3.19 8.72
N HIS A 397 -3.17 2.97 7.40
CA HIS A 397 -2.97 4.02 6.39
C HIS A 397 -4.20 4.93 6.25
N SER A 398 -4.58 5.60 7.33
CA SER A 398 -5.86 6.33 7.47
C SER A 398 -5.70 7.77 8.00
N GLY A 399 -4.46 8.25 8.16
CA GLY A 399 -4.16 9.51 8.84
C GLY A 399 -4.37 9.48 10.36
N GLN A 400 -4.67 8.33 10.94
CA GLN A 400 -4.99 8.17 12.37
C GLN A 400 -3.75 7.86 13.25
N ASN A 401 -2.54 7.99 12.68
CA ASN A 401 -1.27 7.77 13.38
C ASN A 401 -0.67 9.05 13.99
N GLN A 402 -1.40 10.16 13.95
CA GLN A 402 -0.97 11.44 14.51
C GLN A 402 -0.82 11.40 16.04
N TYR A 403 -0.03 12.32 16.58
CA TYR A 403 0.34 12.38 17.99
C TYR A 403 -0.86 12.56 18.93
N ASP A 404 -1.92 13.22 18.48
CA ASP A 404 -3.08 13.55 19.31
C ASP A 404 -4.39 12.95 18.79
N TYR A 405 -4.27 11.93 17.93
CA TYR A 405 -5.44 11.18 17.50
C TYR A 405 -6.00 10.36 18.67
N PRO A 406 -7.22 10.66 19.17
CA PRO A 406 -7.69 10.17 20.45
C PRO A 406 -8.00 8.66 20.48
N ASN A 407 -8.17 8.03 19.31
CA ASN A 407 -8.53 6.62 19.20
C ASN A 407 -7.33 5.72 18.83
N ASN A 408 -6.09 6.21 18.95
CA ASN A 408 -4.88 5.44 18.72
C ASN A 408 -3.95 5.51 19.93
N ASP A 409 -4.16 4.62 20.91
CA ASP A 409 -3.38 4.56 22.16
C ASP A 409 -1.86 4.37 21.94
N THR A 410 -1.46 3.88 20.76
CA THR A 410 -0.05 3.64 20.42
C THR A 410 0.69 4.94 20.12
N THR A 411 0.04 5.89 19.43
CA THR A 411 0.61 7.18 19.04
C THR A 411 0.21 8.32 19.96
N LEU A 412 -0.94 8.19 20.64
CA LEU A 412 -1.50 9.22 21.50
C LEU A 412 -0.49 9.65 22.58
N HIS A 413 -0.06 10.91 22.51
CA HIS A 413 0.93 11.55 23.38
C HIS A 413 2.31 10.86 23.41
N ASN A 414 2.64 10.08 22.37
CA ASN A 414 3.92 9.41 22.20
C ASN A 414 4.65 9.92 20.95
N LYS A 415 5.56 10.88 21.12
CA LYS A 415 6.23 11.56 19.99
C LYS A 415 7.08 10.61 19.16
N GLU A 416 7.92 9.78 19.79
CA GLU A 416 8.77 8.82 19.07
C GLU A 416 7.95 7.91 18.15
N THR A 417 6.88 7.32 18.68
CA THR A 417 6.05 6.39 17.90
C THR A 417 5.24 7.10 16.83
N SER A 418 4.65 8.27 17.12
CA SER A 418 3.87 9.02 16.12
C SER A 418 4.74 9.48 14.95
N LEU A 419 5.96 9.98 15.22
CA LEU A 419 6.90 10.38 14.17
C LEU A 419 7.41 9.19 13.36
N GLY A 420 7.74 8.08 14.03
CA GLY A 420 8.20 6.86 13.38
C GLY A 420 7.15 6.25 12.46
N LEU A 421 5.89 6.19 12.90
CA LEU A 421 4.80 5.63 12.09
C LEU A 421 4.50 6.53 10.90
N ALA A 422 4.32 7.83 11.12
CA ALA A 422 4.08 8.77 10.03
C ALA A 422 5.17 8.71 8.96
N PHE A 423 6.43 8.57 9.39
CA PHE A 423 7.56 8.45 8.48
C PHE A 423 7.61 7.12 7.72
N ASN A 424 7.30 6.00 8.38
CA ASN A 424 7.22 4.69 7.74
C ASN A 424 6.09 4.62 6.70
N GLU A 425 4.89 5.06 7.06
CA GLU A 425 3.72 5.10 6.17
C GLU A 425 3.94 6.03 4.99
N GLY A 426 4.49 7.23 5.25
CA GLY A 426 4.80 8.19 4.20
C GLY A 426 5.88 7.69 3.22
N TYR A 427 6.86 6.93 3.72
CA TYR A 427 7.85 6.26 2.89
C TYR A 427 7.23 5.16 2.02
N GLY A 428 6.39 4.29 2.58
CA GLY A 428 5.73 3.18 1.88
C GLY A 428 4.95 3.68 0.67
N THR A 429 4.11 4.69 0.88
CA THR A 429 3.33 5.33 -0.19
C THR A 429 4.22 5.99 -1.24
N TRP A 430 5.21 6.79 -0.81
CA TRP A 430 6.10 7.47 -1.74
C TRP A 430 6.87 6.50 -2.63
N VAL A 431 7.57 5.52 -2.04
CA VAL A 431 8.41 4.60 -2.82
C VAL A 431 7.56 3.71 -3.71
N GLY A 432 6.42 3.22 -3.23
CA GLY A 432 5.50 2.37 -3.97
C GLY A 432 4.96 3.05 -5.22
N VAL A 433 4.26 4.18 -5.04
CA VAL A 433 3.65 4.93 -6.16
C VAL A 433 4.73 5.43 -7.12
N ARG A 434 5.90 5.88 -6.60
CA ARG A 434 6.98 6.36 -7.46
C ARG A 434 7.57 5.27 -8.35
N LEU A 435 7.66 4.02 -7.87
CA LEU A 435 8.07 2.87 -8.69
C LEU A 435 7.05 2.60 -9.82
N LEU A 436 5.75 2.68 -9.53
CA LEU A 436 4.70 2.45 -10.53
C LEU A 436 4.74 3.47 -11.69
N LYS A 437 5.33 4.66 -11.51
CA LYS A 437 5.60 5.62 -12.61
C LYS A 437 6.43 5.05 -13.75
N ASP A 438 7.23 4.02 -13.48
CA ASP A 438 8.11 3.37 -14.44
C ASP A 438 7.66 1.94 -14.78
N SER A 439 6.41 1.60 -14.45
CA SER A 439 5.80 0.28 -14.68
C SER A 439 5.63 -0.06 -16.17
N ASN A 440 5.75 -1.35 -16.49
CA ASN A 440 5.41 -1.87 -17.82
C ASN A 440 3.89 -1.90 -18.08
N TYR A 441 3.08 -1.63 -17.05
CA TYR A 441 1.62 -1.69 -17.03
C TYR A 441 0.94 -0.31 -17.02
N ILE A 442 1.71 0.76 -17.20
CA ILE A 442 1.19 2.13 -17.39
C ILE A 442 0.11 2.13 -18.47
N LYS A 443 -1.07 2.69 -18.14
CA LYS A 443 -2.27 2.74 -18.99
C LYS A 443 -2.89 1.39 -19.35
N LYS A 444 -2.41 0.28 -18.78
CA LYS A 444 -2.99 -1.07 -18.94
C LYS A 444 -3.73 -1.51 -17.69
N MET A 445 -3.29 -1.04 -16.52
CA MET A 445 -3.97 -1.20 -15.24
C MET A 445 -4.53 0.15 -14.78
N PRO A 446 -5.69 0.18 -14.08
CA PRO A 446 -6.19 1.40 -13.45
C PRO A 446 -5.14 2.01 -12.51
N TYR A 447 -5.02 3.34 -12.53
CA TYR A 447 -4.15 4.17 -11.66
C TYR A 447 -2.63 3.95 -11.78
N VAL A 448 -2.17 2.80 -12.29
CA VAL A 448 -0.75 2.51 -12.49
C VAL A 448 -0.07 3.57 -13.36
N GLY A 449 0.87 4.28 -12.74
CA GLY A 449 1.70 5.30 -13.35
C GLY A 449 1.13 6.73 -13.31
N ASP A 450 0.03 6.96 -12.60
CA ASP A 450 -0.47 8.31 -12.32
C ASP A 450 0.36 9.01 -11.22
N GLU A 451 -0.18 10.04 -10.56
CA GLU A 451 0.54 10.83 -9.55
C GLU A 451 -0.21 10.80 -8.21
N SER A 452 -1.05 9.78 -8.01
CA SER A 452 -1.91 9.62 -6.85
C SER A 452 -1.67 8.28 -6.16
N TYR A 453 -2.03 8.21 -4.89
CA TYR A 453 -2.27 6.94 -4.21
C TYR A 453 -3.78 6.71 -4.15
N THR A 454 -4.25 5.61 -4.75
CA THR A 454 -5.67 5.23 -4.76
C THR A 454 -5.90 3.86 -4.13
N ASP A 455 -6.80 3.82 -3.15
CA ASP A 455 -7.32 2.60 -2.50
C ASP A 455 -8.82 2.51 -2.82
N ARG A 456 -9.29 1.37 -3.30
CA ARG A 456 -10.69 1.12 -3.62
C ARG A 456 -11.25 -0.03 -2.81
N ALA A 457 -12.50 0.13 -2.38
CA ALA A 457 -13.29 -0.98 -1.88
C ALA A 457 -13.66 -1.95 -3.02
N GLN A 458 -14.07 -3.16 -2.63
CA GLN A 458 -14.49 -4.25 -3.54
C GLN A 458 -15.54 -3.83 -4.58
N ASN A 459 -16.41 -2.89 -4.26
CA ASN A 459 -17.47 -2.37 -5.14
C ASN A 459 -16.95 -1.32 -6.16
N GLY A 460 -15.64 -1.11 -6.22
CA GLY A 460 -14.96 -0.14 -7.07
C GLY A 460 -15.04 1.31 -6.57
N SER A 461 -15.60 1.56 -5.39
CA SER A 461 -15.62 2.90 -4.80
C SER A 461 -14.25 3.25 -4.23
N VAL A 462 -13.75 4.43 -4.57
CA VAL A 462 -12.51 4.99 -4.03
C VAL A 462 -12.69 5.29 -2.54
N MET A 463 -11.91 4.61 -1.70
CA MET A 463 -11.87 4.77 -0.25
C MET A 463 -10.88 5.86 0.14
N ILE A 464 -9.68 5.83 -0.45
CA ILE A 464 -8.63 6.85 -0.28
C ILE A 464 -8.16 7.26 -1.67
N ASN A 465 -8.02 8.57 -1.88
CA ASN A 465 -7.35 9.12 -3.05
C ASN A 465 -6.55 10.35 -2.63
N ILE A 466 -5.23 10.22 -2.70
CA ILE A 466 -4.29 11.26 -2.32
C ILE A 466 -3.55 11.69 -3.59
N ASP A 467 -3.72 12.93 -4.02
CA ASP A 467 -2.89 13.53 -5.06
C ASP A 467 -1.52 13.90 -4.48
N LEU A 468 -0.47 13.20 -4.89
CA LEU A 468 0.88 13.40 -4.38
C LEU A 468 1.54 14.67 -4.92
N THR A 469 0.95 15.27 -5.97
CA THR A 469 1.37 16.56 -6.52
C THR A 469 0.67 17.74 -5.86
N ASP A 470 -0.44 17.50 -5.16
CA ASP A 470 -1.20 18.56 -4.52
C ASP A 470 -0.52 19.00 -3.22
N HIS A 471 0.39 19.96 -3.40
CA HIS A 471 0.98 20.71 -2.30
C HIS A 471 0.09 21.89 -1.88
N LYS A 472 -1.14 22.03 -2.39
CA LYS A 472 -2.11 22.95 -1.81
C LYS A 472 -2.74 22.29 -0.59
N THR A 473 -3.09 23.12 0.35
CA THR A 473 -3.69 22.77 1.64
C THR A 473 -4.85 21.77 1.50
N LEU A 474 -4.61 20.50 1.80
CA LEU A 474 -5.61 19.74 2.52
C LEU A 474 -5.62 20.36 3.92
N TYR A 475 -6.76 20.92 4.32
CA TYR A 475 -6.95 21.42 5.68
C TYR A 475 -6.54 20.29 6.65
N ASP A 476 -5.74 20.63 7.67
CA ASP A 476 -5.38 19.77 8.81
C ASP A 476 -4.29 18.69 8.65
N VAL A 477 -3.35 18.83 7.70
CA VAL A 477 -2.30 17.81 7.43
C VAL A 477 -0.89 18.45 7.34
N TYR A 478 -0.24 18.73 8.49
CA TYR A 478 1.10 19.34 8.57
C TYR A 478 1.97 18.71 9.67
N GLY A 479 3.27 19.00 9.66
CA GLY A 479 4.16 18.62 10.75
C GLY A 479 4.68 17.18 10.65
N GLU A 480 5.56 16.85 11.59
CA GLU A 480 6.39 15.65 11.56
C GLU A 480 5.63 14.35 11.76
N ASP A 481 4.44 14.40 12.37
CA ASP A 481 3.61 13.25 12.73
C ASP A 481 2.54 12.91 11.68
N THR A 482 2.68 13.46 10.47
CA THR A 482 1.68 13.33 9.42
C THR A 482 2.24 12.64 8.17
N GLU A 483 1.80 11.40 7.94
CA GLU A 483 2.26 10.56 6.81
C GLU A 483 2.03 11.22 5.45
N LEU A 484 0.88 11.87 5.27
CA LEU A 484 0.50 12.53 4.02
C LEU A 484 1.43 13.72 3.69
N ALA A 485 1.86 14.48 4.70
CA ALA A 485 2.83 15.56 4.50
C ALA A 485 4.20 14.97 4.10
N ILE A 486 4.63 13.90 4.77
CA ILE A 486 5.89 13.22 4.48
C ILE A 486 5.88 12.64 3.05
N THR A 487 4.80 11.97 2.64
CA THR A 487 4.65 11.45 1.28
C THR A 487 4.78 12.56 0.25
N ALA A 488 4.07 13.69 0.44
CA ALA A 488 4.11 14.82 -0.48
C ALA A 488 5.51 15.45 -0.58
N LEU A 489 6.22 15.60 0.54
CA LEU A 489 7.60 16.08 0.55
C LEU A 489 8.54 15.14 -0.22
N LEU A 490 8.50 13.83 0.08
CA LEU A 490 9.35 12.85 -0.60
C LEU A 490 9.03 12.79 -2.10
N TRP A 491 7.75 12.86 -2.45
CA TRP A 491 7.30 12.96 -3.84
C TRP A 491 7.93 14.17 -4.51
N GLN A 492 7.78 15.37 -3.92
CA GLN A 492 8.32 16.61 -4.45
C GLN A 492 9.82 16.55 -4.68
N LEU A 493 10.59 16.01 -3.71
CA LEU A 493 12.04 15.88 -3.83
C LEU A 493 12.44 14.91 -4.94
N SER A 494 11.58 13.94 -5.28
CA SER A 494 11.83 12.91 -6.30
C SER A 494 11.18 13.17 -7.67
N ASP A 495 10.32 14.18 -7.76
CA ASP A 495 9.68 14.59 -9.00
C ASP A 495 10.58 15.58 -9.76
N GLN A 496 10.85 15.25 -11.02
CA GLN A 496 11.67 16.07 -11.91
C GLN A 496 10.84 17.13 -12.63
N LYS A 497 9.50 17.00 -12.63
CA LYS A 497 8.58 18.02 -13.11
C LYS A 497 8.35 19.02 -11.98
N LYS A 498 9.19 20.05 -11.96
CA LYS A 498 9.32 21.05 -10.90
C LYS A 498 8.02 21.80 -10.57
N ASN A 499 7.14 21.24 -9.76
CA ASN A 499 6.12 22.00 -9.06
C ASN A 499 6.79 22.74 -7.89
N ARG A 500 6.76 24.07 -7.92
CA ARG A 500 7.28 24.87 -6.80
C ARG A 500 6.46 24.55 -5.57
N ASN A 501 7.12 24.32 -4.43
CA ASN A 501 6.42 24.25 -3.16
C ASN A 501 5.69 25.58 -2.96
N THR A 502 4.36 25.56 -3.06
CA THR A 502 3.53 26.76 -2.86
C THR A 502 3.40 27.14 -1.39
N ARG A 503 3.85 26.28 -0.47
CA ARG A 503 3.76 26.46 0.99
C ARG A 503 4.93 27.18 1.62
N ALA A 504 5.88 27.71 0.83
CA ALA A 504 6.92 28.62 1.32
C ALA A 504 6.79 29.97 0.62
N VAL A 505 6.16 30.95 1.28
CA VAL A 505 6.15 32.34 0.83
C VAL A 505 7.50 32.95 1.22
N CYS A 506 8.42 33.07 0.26
CA CYS A 506 9.67 33.79 0.45
C CYS A 506 9.83 34.82 -0.65
N SER A 507 10.24 36.04 -0.27
CA SER A 507 10.63 37.11 -1.19
C SER A 507 11.84 36.72 -2.06
N ARG A 508 12.70 35.80 -1.60
CA ARG A 508 13.87 35.31 -2.33
C ARG A 508 13.55 34.06 -3.16
N LYS A 509 14.07 34.07 -4.39
CA LYS A 509 14.10 32.90 -5.24
C LYS A 509 15.07 31.87 -4.67
N ALA A 510 14.68 30.61 -4.73
CA ALA A 510 15.55 29.47 -4.43
C ALA A 510 15.63 28.50 -5.60
N ASP A 511 16.67 27.69 -5.58
CA ASP A 511 16.86 26.63 -6.56
C ASP A 511 15.91 25.47 -6.26
N SER A 512 15.34 24.90 -7.33
CA SER A 512 14.55 23.67 -7.22
C SER A 512 15.45 22.52 -6.79
N ILE A 513 15.12 21.85 -5.69
CA ILE A 513 15.77 20.59 -5.29
C ILE A 513 15.01 19.45 -5.96
N SER A 514 15.73 18.61 -6.69
CA SER A 514 15.16 17.41 -7.31
C SER A 514 16.25 16.35 -7.39
N TYR A 515 15.94 15.17 -6.89
CA TYR A 515 16.76 13.97 -6.92
C TYR A 515 16.05 12.89 -7.72
N SER A 516 16.78 11.91 -8.24
CA SER A 516 16.13 10.69 -8.68
C SER A 516 15.65 9.89 -7.46
N LEU A 517 14.61 9.06 -7.64
CA LEU A 517 14.17 8.10 -6.62
C LEU A 517 15.35 7.25 -6.10
N GLY A 518 16.19 6.75 -7.03
CA GLY A 518 17.36 5.96 -6.70
C GLY A 518 18.43 6.73 -5.93
N ASP A 519 18.62 8.03 -6.17
CA ASP A 519 19.55 8.85 -5.40
C ASP A 519 19.09 9.03 -3.96
N ILE A 520 17.81 9.38 -3.76
CA ILE A 520 17.25 9.53 -2.40
C ILE A 520 17.39 8.20 -1.65
N PHE A 521 16.95 7.10 -2.26
CA PHE A 521 17.05 5.79 -1.64
C PHE A 521 18.50 5.40 -1.29
N ASN A 522 19.42 5.45 -2.26
CA ASN A 522 20.78 4.94 -2.05
C ASN A 522 21.66 5.85 -1.19
N LYS A 523 21.49 7.17 -1.27
CA LYS A 523 22.34 8.12 -0.52
C LYS A 523 21.81 8.36 0.88
N ILE A 524 20.48 8.37 1.06
CA ILE A 524 19.84 8.87 2.27
C ILE A 524 19.25 7.74 3.11
N PHE A 525 18.56 6.77 2.50
CA PHE A 525 17.83 5.74 3.25
C PHE A 525 18.64 4.47 3.51
N LYS A 526 19.21 3.88 2.45
CA LYS A 526 19.77 2.53 2.47
C LYS A 526 20.78 2.34 3.60
N GLY A 527 20.48 1.41 4.52
CA GLY A 527 21.32 1.03 5.65
C GLY A 527 21.39 2.03 6.81
N ARG A 528 20.55 3.08 6.82
CA ARG A 528 20.65 4.16 7.82
C ARG A 528 19.71 4.05 9.01
N GLN A 529 18.65 3.25 8.93
CA GLN A 529 17.63 3.13 9.99
C GLN A 529 17.10 4.48 10.48
N LEU A 530 16.64 5.33 9.56
CA LEU A 530 16.09 6.64 9.91
C LEU A 530 14.83 6.46 10.77
N GLU A 531 14.68 7.25 11.83
CA GLU A 531 13.57 7.13 12.78
C GLU A 531 12.45 8.14 12.51
N SER A 532 12.77 9.23 11.83
CA SER A 532 11.83 10.33 11.58
C SER A 532 12.20 11.16 10.35
N ILE A 533 11.29 12.06 9.97
CA ILE A 533 11.57 13.05 8.93
C ILE A 533 12.73 14.00 9.30
N SER A 534 13.01 14.17 10.60
CA SER A 534 14.17 14.93 11.08
C SER A 534 15.48 14.25 10.69
N ASP A 535 15.60 12.93 10.86
CA ASP A 535 16.82 12.21 10.48
C ASP A 535 17.05 12.25 8.96
N PHE A 536 15.95 12.14 8.20
CA PHE A 536 15.97 12.35 6.76
C PHE A 536 16.44 13.76 6.39
N TYR A 537 15.92 14.79 7.06
CA TYR A 537 16.38 16.17 6.86
C TYR A 537 17.89 16.32 7.15
N GLN A 538 18.38 15.77 8.26
CA GLN A 538 19.81 15.82 8.62
C GLN A 538 20.68 15.14 7.56
N ALA A 539 20.27 13.98 7.07
CA ALA A 539 21.00 13.26 6.04
C ALA A 539 20.97 14.00 4.69
N MET A 540 19.83 14.57 4.31
CA MET A 540 19.69 15.46 3.14
C MET A 540 20.53 16.72 3.26
N PHE A 541 20.63 17.30 4.47
CA PHE A 541 21.44 18.48 4.73
C PHE A 541 22.92 18.19 4.46
N ILE A 542 23.42 17.05 4.94
CA ILE A 542 24.80 16.61 4.68
C ILE A 542 25.03 16.40 3.18
N ASP A 543 24.15 15.67 2.49
CA ASP A 543 24.33 15.34 1.07
C ASP A 543 24.20 16.57 0.15
N TYR A 544 23.15 17.38 0.34
CA TYR A 544 22.84 18.53 -0.51
C TYR A 544 23.70 19.75 -0.18
N VAL A 545 23.81 20.12 1.10
CA VAL A 545 24.55 21.32 1.53
C VAL A 545 26.04 21.05 1.53
N GLY A 546 26.47 19.85 1.95
CA GLY A 546 27.87 19.44 2.03
C GLY A 546 28.54 19.73 3.37
N VAL A 547 27.75 20.06 4.41
CA VAL A 547 28.23 20.30 5.79
C VAL A 547 27.21 19.74 6.80
N GLN A 548 27.61 19.62 8.06
CA GLN A 548 26.70 19.24 9.15
C GLN A 548 25.72 20.38 9.49
N SER A 549 24.53 20.06 9.99
CA SER A 549 23.51 21.07 10.34
C SER A 549 23.96 22.03 11.46
N ASN A 550 24.86 21.59 12.35
CA ASN A 550 25.44 22.45 13.38
C ASN A 550 26.59 23.36 12.89
N PHE A 551 26.86 23.40 11.57
CA PHE A 551 27.96 24.17 10.98
C PHE A 551 27.90 25.67 11.35
N LEU A 552 26.73 26.30 11.27
CA LEU A 552 26.60 27.73 11.60
C LEU A 552 26.79 28.00 13.10
N ARG A 553 26.36 27.08 13.96
CA ARG A 553 26.57 27.15 15.40
C ARG A 553 28.06 27.18 15.76
N THR A 554 28.86 26.34 15.09
CA THR A 554 30.30 26.18 15.35
C THR A 554 31.18 27.24 14.68
N ALA A 555 30.71 27.90 13.62
CA ALA A 555 31.47 28.96 12.95
C ALA A 555 31.64 30.21 13.84
N MET A 556 32.84 30.79 13.88
CA MET A 556 33.12 32.00 14.69
C MET A 556 32.51 33.25 14.04
N SER A 557 32.10 34.23 14.85
CA SER A 557 31.72 35.56 14.34
C SER A 557 32.89 36.19 13.56
N GLY A 558 32.58 36.92 12.51
CA GLY A 558 33.52 37.41 11.50
C GLY A 558 33.92 36.39 10.43
N THR A 559 33.55 35.11 10.57
CA THR A 559 33.86 34.08 9.57
C THR A 559 33.02 34.29 8.31
N LYS A 560 33.69 34.36 7.16
CA LYS A 560 33.04 34.38 5.85
C LYS A 560 32.55 32.98 5.48
N ILE A 561 31.23 32.83 5.33
CA ILE A 561 30.61 31.59 4.88
C ILE A 561 30.60 31.54 3.36
N ASN A 562 30.84 30.35 2.81
CA ASN A 562 30.74 30.14 1.37
C ASN A 562 29.31 30.43 0.90
N LYS A 563 29.18 31.32 -0.08
CA LYS A 563 27.90 31.69 -0.72
C LYS A 563 27.01 30.50 -1.04
N LYS A 564 27.59 29.47 -1.66
CA LYS A 564 26.86 28.28 -2.10
C LYS A 564 26.31 27.48 -0.91
N ILE A 565 27.00 27.48 0.23
CA ILE A 565 26.50 26.80 1.44
C ILE A 565 25.23 27.50 1.92
N LEU A 566 25.26 28.81 2.12
CA LEU A 566 24.06 29.56 2.56
C LEU A 566 22.89 29.46 1.58
N GLU A 567 23.17 29.52 0.27
CA GLU A 567 22.15 29.35 -0.77
C GLU A 567 21.52 27.95 -0.75
N ARG A 568 22.33 26.91 -0.48
CA ARG A 568 21.84 25.53 -0.35
C ARG A 568 21.04 25.32 0.93
N ILE A 569 21.46 25.88 2.06
CA ILE A 569 20.66 25.85 3.31
C ILE A 569 19.30 26.50 3.06
N HIS A 570 19.28 27.69 2.46
CA HIS A 570 18.04 28.38 2.11
C HIS A 570 17.16 27.57 1.15
N SER A 571 17.75 26.95 0.13
CA SER A 571 16.99 26.14 -0.84
C SER A 571 16.41 24.87 -0.21
N LEU A 572 17.10 24.26 0.77
CA LEU A 572 16.63 23.07 1.48
C LEU A 572 15.58 23.40 2.55
N ALA A 573 15.66 24.58 3.17
CA ALA A 573 14.66 25.04 4.14
C ALA A 573 13.25 25.15 3.54
N ILE A 574 13.15 25.51 2.25
CA ILE A 574 11.88 25.76 1.57
C ILE A 574 10.95 24.54 1.49
N PRO A 575 11.38 23.38 0.97
CA PRO A 575 10.52 22.19 0.94
C PRO A 575 10.22 21.65 2.34
N PHE A 576 11.08 21.89 3.33
CA PHE A 576 10.89 21.43 4.72
C PHE A 576 10.13 22.42 5.61
N ALA A 577 9.63 23.52 5.06
CA ALA A 577 8.96 24.59 5.80
C ALA A 577 7.75 24.09 6.62
N GLU A 578 7.07 23.03 6.17
CA GLU A 578 5.89 22.47 6.85
C GLU A 578 6.20 21.54 8.04
N PHE A 579 7.46 21.11 8.17
CA PHE A 579 7.97 20.34 9.31
C PHE A 579 8.77 21.22 10.26
N GLY A 580 9.45 22.21 9.69
CA GLY A 580 10.35 23.13 10.34
C GLY A 580 9.75 24.52 10.56
N ILE A 581 10.52 25.54 10.18
CA ILE A 581 10.13 26.95 10.31
C ILE A 581 9.47 27.39 9.01
N GLY A 582 8.15 27.43 9.02
CA GLY A 582 7.31 27.84 7.91
C GLY A 582 6.97 29.33 7.94
N ILE A 583 7.68 30.09 7.10
CA ILE A 583 7.28 31.39 6.52
C ILE A 583 7.32 32.63 7.43
N ASN A 584 7.76 33.72 6.77
CA ASN A 584 7.87 35.13 7.16
C ASN A 584 8.60 35.39 8.48
N ILE A 585 9.93 35.40 8.39
CA ILE A 585 10.61 36.59 8.93
C ILE A 585 10.11 37.74 8.03
N ASP A 586 9.19 38.55 8.55
CA ASP A 586 8.62 39.69 7.83
C ASP A 586 9.76 40.63 7.41
N ASP A 587 10.19 40.51 6.16
CA ASP A 587 11.18 41.38 5.54
C ASP A 587 10.52 42.48 4.70
N THR A 588 9.20 42.64 4.83
CA THR A 588 8.38 43.58 4.06
C THR A 588 8.12 44.89 4.79
N GLU A 589 8.15 44.92 6.13
CA GLU A 589 8.11 46.15 6.93
C GLU A 589 9.52 46.66 7.25
N LEU A 590 9.87 47.82 6.68
CA LEU A 590 11.22 48.36 6.57
C LEU A 590 11.79 49.01 7.86
N GLU A 591 11.10 48.96 8.99
CA GLU A 591 11.44 49.78 10.17
C GLU A 591 11.77 49.02 11.48
N GLU A 592 11.59 47.71 11.62
CA GLU A 592 11.88 47.04 12.91
C GLU A 592 12.61 45.69 12.81
N PHE A 593 13.89 45.67 12.38
CA PHE A 593 14.74 44.46 12.54
C PHE A 593 14.96 44.06 14.01
N TYR A 594 14.62 44.96 14.93
CA TYR A 594 14.58 44.76 16.38
C TYR A 594 13.53 43.76 16.84
N TYR A 595 12.55 43.44 15.98
CA TYR A 595 11.51 42.48 16.24
C TYR A 595 11.51 41.39 15.16
N LEU A 596 11.88 40.18 15.56
CA LEU A 596 11.88 39.02 14.67
C LEU A 596 10.61 38.22 14.92
N GLU A 597 9.83 38.00 13.87
CA GLU A 597 8.66 37.12 13.88
C GLU A 597 8.91 35.94 12.93
N TRP A 598 8.42 34.75 13.25
CA TRP A 598 8.42 33.60 12.35
C TRP A 598 7.34 32.61 12.78
N SER A 599 7.00 31.64 11.93
CA SER A 599 5.98 30.64 12.26
C SER A 599 6.46 29.20 12.07
N GLN A 600 5.81 28.27 12.75
CA GLN A 600 5.88 26.83 12.48
C GLN A 600 4.51 26.36 12.02
N LEU A 601 4.45 25.74 10.84
CA LEU A 601 3.26 25.00 10.45
C LEU A 601 3.25 23.67 11.21
N LYS A 602 2.15 23.38 11.89
CA LYS A 602 1.91 22.08 12.52
C LYS A 602 0.41 21.87 12.66
N THR A 603 -0.01 20.60 12.68
CA THR A 603 -1.36 20.20 13.07
C THR A 603 -1.38 19.58 14.44
N GLY A 604 -2.56 19.63 15.05
CA GLY A 604 -2.80 19.08 16.37
C GLY A 604 -1.95 19.72 17.47
N SER A 605 -1.67 18.90 18.48
CA SER A 605 -1.03 19.28 19.73
C SER A 605 0.38 18.70 19.90
N LEU A 606 0.97 18.16 18.82
CA LEU A 606 2.37 17.74 18.82
C LEU A 606 3.26 18.87 19.37
N PRO A 607 4.08 18.60 20.40
CA PRO A 607 5.04 19.57 20.90
C PRO A 607 6.02 20.00 19.82
N GLY A 608 5.93 21.29 19.47
CA GLY A 608 6.69 21.91 18.38
C GLY A 608 8.07 22.39 18.82
N HIS A 609 8.63 23.33 18.06
CA HIS A 609 9.92 23.93 18.37
C HIS A 609 9.88 24.72 19.67
N ASP A 610 10.84 24.46 20.56
CA ASP A 610 10.95 25.11 21.87
C ASP A 610 12.34 25.71 22.13
N GLN A 611 13.27 25.56 21.19
CA GLN A 611 14.62 26.12 21.22
C GLN A 611 15.05 26.66 19.85
N PHE A 612 15.62 27.87 19.83
CA PHE A 612 16.00 28.58 18.61
C PHE A 612 17.43 29.13 18.66
N ASP A 613 18.15 28.99 17.55
CA ASP A 613 19.39 29.71 17.25
C ASP A 613 19.12 30.73 16.14
N ILE A 614 19.63 31.96 16.27
CA ILE A 614 19.44 33.05 15.31
C ILE A 614 20.82 33.51 14.80
N TYR A 615 20.97 33.53 13.48
CA TYR A 615 22.22 33.83 12.80
C TYR A 615 22.07 35.08 11.93
N PHE A 616 22.99 36.03 12.12
CA PHE A 616 23.04 37.29 11.38
C PHE A 616 24.21 37.30 10.41
N PHE A 617 23.97 37.69 9.16
CA PHE A 617 25.00 37.78 8.11
C PHE A 617 24.97 39.13 7.41
N ASN A 618 26.13 39.60 6.97
CA ASN A 618 26.22 40.78 6.11
C ASN A 618 26.13 40.43 4.60
N ASP A 619 26.18 41.45 3.74
CA ASP A 619 26.19 41.29 2.27
C ASP A 619 27.41 40.51 1.73
N SER A 620 28.47 40.39 2.53
CA SER A 620 29.67 39.58 2.22
C SER A 620 29.58 38.15 2.77
N GLN A 621 28.45 37.77 3.38
CA GLN A 621 28.17 36.47 3.98
C GLN A 621 29.08 36.11 5.15
N GLU A 622 29.58 37.14 5.84
CA GLU A 622 30.26 36.97 7.11
C GLU A 622 29.22 36.87 8.22
N ILE A 623 29.40 35.95 9.15
CA ILE A 623 28.60 35.88 10.37
C ILE A 623 28.88 37.14 11.19
N VAL A 624 27.88 37.98 11.35
CA VAL A 624 27.94 39.23 12.12
C VAL A 624 27.84 38.89 13.61
N TYR A 625 26.79 38.17 13.96
CA TYR A 625 26.43 37.87 15.33
C TYR A 625 25.58 36.59 15.37
N LYS A 626 25.53 35.95 16.54
CA LYS A 626 24.75 34.73 16.77
C LYS A 626 24.09 34.81 18.13
N ILE A 627 22.81 34.44 18.17
CA ILE A 627 22.06 34.29 19.40
C ILE A 627 21.73 32.80 19.50
N LEU A 628 22.15 32.14 20.58
CA LEU A 628 22.05 30.69 20.71
C LEU A 628 21.11 30.28 21.85
N ASP A 629 20.51 29.11 21.71
CA ASP A 629 19.76 28.39 22.74
C ASP A 629 18.55 29.16 23.32
N LYS A 630 17.95 30.05 22.55
CA LYS A 630 16.79 30.82 22.99
C LYS A 630 15.58 29.92 23.14
N GLN A 631 15.10 29.79 24.38
CA GLN A 631 13.96 28.95 24.71
C GLN A 631 12.65 29.73 24.56
N VAL A 632 11.57 29.00 24.32
CA VAL A 632 10.21 29.55 24.43
C VAL A 632 9.83 29.75 25.89
N GLY A 633 9.27 30.91 26.24
CA GLY A 633 8.78 31.17 27.59
C GLY A 633 8.29 32.60 27.78
N LYS A 634 8.01 32.99 29.02
CA LYS A 634 7.54 34.34 29.36
C LYS A 634 8.72 35.24 29.77
N GLY A 635 8.89 36.38 29.10
CA GLY A 635 9.88 37.40 29.44
C GLY A 635 10.60 37.98 28.23
N SER A 636 11.14 39.20 28.36
CA SER A 636 11.71 39.96 27.24
C SER A 636 12.89 39.27 26.55
N GLY A 637 13.69 38.46 27.26
CA GLY A 637 14.85 37.75 26.71
C GLY A 637 14.58 36.35 26.16
N LEU A 638 13.31 35.91 26.15
CA LEU A 638 12.86 34.61 25.67
C LEU A 638 12.02 34.76 24.41
N VAL A 639 11.96 33.69 23.62
CA VAL A 639 11.05 33.64 22.46
C VAL A 639 9.62 33.53 22.99
N GLN A 640 8.76 34.46 22.57
CA GLN A 640 7.33 34.41 22.86
C GLN A 640 6.65 33.54 21.80
N GLN A 641 5.60 32.81 22.19
CA GLN A 641 4.81 31.99 21.28
C GLN A 641 3.33 32.36 21.41
N ASN A 642 2.69 32.63 20.27
CA ASN A 642 1.25 32.79 20.15
C ASN A 642 0.73 31.89 19.03
N GLY A 643 0.13 30.76 19.40
CA GLY A 643 -0.27 29.72 18.45
C GLY A 643 0.94 29.15 17.70
N THR A 644 0.93 29.27 16.37
CA THR A 644 2.00 28.84 15.46
C THR A 644 3.10 29.88 15.26
N THR A 645 2.90 31.11 15.74
CA THR A 645 3.81 32.24 15.56
C THR A 645 4.72 32.42 16.77
N TYR A 646 5.98 32.69 16.49
CA TYR A 646 7.05 32.94 17.45
C TYR A 646 7.62 34.33 17.23
N THR A 647 7.94 35.00 18.33
CA THR A 647 8.46 36.37 18.27
C THR A 647 9.63 36.54 19.23
N TYR A 648 10.63 37.30 18.80
CA TYR A 648 11.81 37.63 19.59
C TYR A 648 12.18 39.10 19.40
N SER A 649 12.13 39.84 20.50
CA SER A 649 12.68 41.19 20.57
C SER A 649 14.18 41.10 20.82
N LEU A 650 14.98 41.73 19.96
CA LEU A 650 16.43 41.85 20.17
C LEU A 650 16.70 42.59 21.48
N GLN A 651 17.61 42.06 22.29
CA GLN A 651 18.03 42.75 23.51
C GLN A 651 19.04 43.86 23.19
N GLU A 652 19.23 44.80 24.11
CA GLU A 652 20.21 45.89 23.96
C GLU A 652 21.62 45.38 23.62
N GLU A 653 22.04 44.27 24.24
CA GLU A 653 23.31 43.60 23.92
C GLU A 653 23.35 43.06 22.48
N ASP A 654 22.25 42.45 22.01
CA ASP A 654 22.16 41.91 20.65
C ASP A 654 22.30 43.04 19.62
N ILE A 655 21.60 44.16 19.86
CA ILE A 655 21.63 45.36 19.03
C ILE A 655 23.04 45.94 18.98
N THR A 656 23.65 46.15 20.16
CA THR A 656 25.00 46.73 20.28
C THR A 656 26.02 45.92 19.50
N GLN A 657 25.97 44.58 19.56
CA GLN A 657 26.91 43.71 18.84
C GLN A 657 26.72 43.79 17.32
N ILE A 658 25.46 43.80 16.85
CA ILE A 658 25.14 43.94 15.43
C ILE A 658 25.62 45.31 14.91
N GLU A 659 25.29 46.39 15.62
CA GLU A 659 25.67 47.76 15.26
C GLU A 659 27.18 47.97 15.27
N ALA A 660 27.90 47.50 16.30
CA ALA A 660 29.35 47.60 16.38
C ALA A 660 30.03 46.98 15.15
N PHE A 661 29.50 45.84 14.67
CA PHE A 661 30.02 45.20 13.47
C PHE A 661 29.67 46.00 12.20
N LEU A 662 28.43 46.46 12.05
CA LEU A 662 28.00 47.21 10.86
C LEU A 662 28.70 48.57 10.74
N SER A 663 28.87 49.30 11.84
CA SER A 663 29.52 50.62 11.92
C SER A 663 31.00 50.58 11.52
N SER A 664 31.68 49.45 11.69
CA SER A 664 33.07 49.27 11.27
C SER A 664 33.30 49.40 9.74
N ARG A 665 32.23 49.39 8.92
CA ARG A 665 32.32 49.22 7.45
C ARG A 665 31.98 50.44 6.58
N LYS A 666 31.84 51.64 7.15
CA LYS A 666 31.72 52.95 6.45
C LYS A 666 30.64 53.07 5.33
N LYS A 667 29.69 52.14 5.22
CA LYS A 667 28.59 52.20 4.23
C LYS A 667 27.30 52.67 4.90
N LYS A 668 26.66 53.70 4.32
CA LYS A 668 25.38 54.28 4.82
C LYS A 668 24.23 53.28 4.87
N LYS A 669 24.04 52.47 3.81
CA LYS A 669 23.05 51.39 3.77
C LYS A 669 23.71 50.04 3.71
N GLN A 670 23.35 49.15 4.63
CA GLN A 670 23.85 47.77 4.67
C GLN A 670 22.70 46.78 4.63
N LYS A 671 22.96 45.60 4.06
CA LYS A 671 22.00 44.49 4.08
C LYS A 671 22.39 43.55 5.19
N LEU A 672 21.43 43.27 6.06
CA LEU A 672 21.53 42.26 7.09
C LEU A 672 20.65 41.08 6.67
N TYR A 673 21.19 39.88 6.76
CA TYR A 673 20.46 38.67 6.50
C TYR A 673 20.28 37.90 7.80
N VAL A 674 19.08 37.35 7.99
CA VAL A 674 18.74 36.60 9.20
C VAL A 674 18.30 35.20 8.82
N MET A 675 18.78 34.22 9.57
CA MET A 675 18.37 32.82 9.47
C MET A 675 18.16 32.27 10.87
N ILE A 676 17.09 31.52 11.06
CA ILE A 676 16.72 30.90 12.32
C ILE A 676 16.87 29.39 12.16
N ALA A 677 17.37 28.72 13.19
CA ALA A 677 17.38 27.27 13.29
C ALA A 677 16.56 26.85 14.51
N ALA A 678 15.53 26.04 14.30
CA ALA A 678 14.60 25.64 15.33
C ALA A 678 14.75 24.16 15.68
N THR A 679 14.79 23.88 16.97
CA THR A 679 14.88 22.53 17.53
C THR A 679 13.65 22.30 18.40
N ALA A 680 13.00 21.14 18.21
CA ALA A 680 11.95 20.66 19.10
C ALA A 680 12.59 19.66 20.06
N THR A 681 12.96 20.11 21.25
CA THR A 681 13.74 19.32 22.21
C THR A 681 12.97 18.13 22.78
N GLY A 682 11.64 18.18 22.72
CA GLY A 682 10.75 17.13 23.24
C GLY A 682 10.61 17.15 24.77
N LYS A 683 11.10 18.19 25.45
CA LYS A 683 11.07 18.29 26.93
C LYS A 683 9.64 18.26 27.50
N THR A 684 8.69 18.83 26.77
CA THR A 684 7.27 18.95 27.17
C THR A 684 6.42 17.73 26.81
N VAL A 685 6.98 16.76 26.08
CA VAL A 685 6.29 15.53 25.68
C VAL A 685 6.13 14.59 26.88
N THR A 686 4.99 13.89 26.97
CA THR A 686 4.75 12.89 28.02
C THR A 686 5.52 11.59 27.77
N ASN A 687 5.37 10.97 26.59
CA ASN A 687 5.98 9.68 26.22
C ASN A 687 6.80 9.78 24.91
N GLY A 688 7.80 8.90 24.73
CA GLY A 688 8.60 8.87 23.49
C GLY A 688 9.37 10.17 23.24
N LYS A 689 10.10 10.64 24.25
CA LYS A 689 10.85 11.91 24.17
C LYS A 689 12.00 11.80 23.18
N ILE A 690 11.84 12.47 22.03
CA ILE A 690 12.88 12.61 21.02
C ILE A 690 13.06 14.07 20.60
N THR A 691 14.31 14.43 20.32
CA THR A 691 14.68 15.73 19.78
C THR A 691 14.63 15.71 18.26
N THR A 692 13.98 16.69 17.65
CA THR A 692 13.93 16.86 16.19
C THR A 692 14.45 18.23 15.75
N GLY A 693 14.97 18.30 14.54
CA GLY A 693 15.72 19.43 14.01
C GLY A 693 17.24 19.34 14.24
N PRO A 694 17.99 20.44 14.12
CA PRO A 694 17.49 21.79 13.88
C PRO A 694 16.99 21.95 12.43
N TYR A 695 15.80 22.52 12.26
CA TYR A 695 15.29 22.94 10.94
C TYR A 695 15.62 24.41 10.69
N PHE A 696 16.18 24.71 9.53
CA PHE A 696 16.51 26.07 9.14
C PHE A 696 15.31 26.80 8.50
N SER A 697 15.18 28.09 8.78
CA SER A 697 14.30 29.00 8.06
C SER A 697 14.86 29.37 6.68
N ASN A 698 14.06 30.07 5.89
CA ASN A 698 14.57 30.83 4.76
C ASN A 698 15.55 31.95 5.21
N LEU A 699 16.34 32.46 4.26
CA LEU A 699 17.29 33.55 4.50
C LEU A 699 16.62 34.91 4.23
N ALA A 700 16.11 35.53 5.30
CA ALA A 700 15.45 36.83 5.25
C ALA A 700 16.44 37.97 5.05
N LYS A 701 15.98 39.09 4.48
CA LYS A 701 16.85 40.22 4.11
C LYS A 701 16.28 41.54 4.59
N PHE A 702 16.99 42.18 5.52
CA PHE A 702 16.72 43.52 6.02
C PHE A 702 17.67 44.55 5.39
N ILE A 703 17.23 45.81 5.35
CA ILE A 703 18.06 46.95 4.94
C ILE A 703 18.20 47.87 6.16
N CYS A 704 19.42 48.00 6.68
CA CYS A 704 19.72 48.87 7.80
C CYS A 704 20.32 50.19 7.27
N ASP A 705 19.78 51.34 7.68
CA ASP A 705 20.36 52.67 7.44
C ASP A 705 21.13 53.10 8.69
N LEU A 706 22.43 53.34 8.56
CA LEU A 706 23.31 53.77 9.66
C LEU A 706 23.45 55.30 9.67
N SER A 707 22.43 56.05 9.24
CA SER A 707 22.49 57.51 9.34
C SER A 707 22.54 57.89 10.81
N GLU A 708 23.67 58.45 11.24
CA GLU A 708 23.75 59.30 12.42
C GLU A 708 22.60 60.31 12.33
N ASP A 709 21.65 60.24 13.26
CA ASP A 709 21.08 61.45 13.83
C ASP A 709 22.25 62.18 14.49
N SER A 710 22.99 62.93 13.69
CA SER A 710 23.87 63.98 14.17
C SER A 710 22.96 65.14 14.58
N ASP A 711 22.82 65.31 15.90
CA ASP A 711 22.44 66.54 16.61
C ASP A 711 21.64 67.60 15.83
N ASP A 712 20.34 67.70 16.15
CA ASP A 712 19.71 68.97 16.58
C ASP A 712 18.46 68.70 17.45
#